data_AF-A0A1A2SY05-F1
#
_entry.id   AF-A0A1A2SY05-F1
#
_cell.length_a   1.000
_cell.length_b   1.000
_cell.length_c   1.000
_cell.angle_alpha   90.00
_cell.angle_beta   90.00
_cell.angle_gamma   90.00
#
_symmetry.space_group_name_H-M   'P 1'
#
loop_
_entity.id
_entity.type
_entity.pdbx_description
1 polymer ?
#
loop_
_entity_poly.entity_id
_entity_poly.type
_entity_poly.pdbx_seq_one_letter_code
_entity_poly.pdbx_strand_id
1 'polypeptide(L)'
;MAASRRQLLSEGSKLHAAELRHAWLDLHESWLMAKAAEIGIADDSGFAIVGIGGLGRHELLPYSDLDLMLLHDNKSDDVLGKVADKLWYPLWDANVRLDHSVRTVSGALGVANTDMIAALGMLDARHIAGDARLSDELIAGARRQWRSAIRSRMNELVEITQARWERCGRIAQRAEPDLKSGRGGLRDVQLLDALGVAQLIDRHGMARPESPGGSLDDAHLTLLDVRTELHRVSGRGRDQLQAQYADEISAALHIGDRFDLARKLSDAGRTIAYHAETGIRTAENALPRRGVTALVRRPKRRPLDEGVVEYAGEIVLARDARPDTDVGLVLRVAAAAADTGLPIGAATLSRLAASAPEMPVPWPREALDDLLVVLSAGPTTVTTIEALDRTGLWGRLLPEWDAIRDLPPRDVAHKWTVDRHVIETAVNAAPLSTRVARPDLLALGALLHDIGKGRGVDHSVLGAGLALEIGPRLGIAPVEVELLAQLVRHHLLLPMVATRSDLNDPKTIERVVNALSGDALLLDVLHALTEADSKATGPGVWSEWKASLIEDLVRRCRLVMAGEPLPEAEPAAPQYLSLAADRSVHVDIKPSGGERLDVVMAAPDQRGLVSKAAAVLALNSLRIHSASASTHDGFAIVEFVVSPLFGSPPEAGLLRQQFTGALGGDVDVLGTLEKRDSDAVSAATGRAGEIQVGVPVTRSSAPPRILWVDSASPDQLIVEVRAMDRLGLLALLTSALERAGTDIVWAKVNTFGSTAADVFCVASGQAAEGADHGARDGVEQSLLAVLGGPAVEVLEEPVGD
;
A
#
# COMPACT_ATOMS: atom_id res chain seq x y z
N MET A 1 37.14 -14.37 16.39
CA MET A 1 36.06 -13.54 15.80
C MET A 1 35.19 -14.33 14.83
N ALA A 2 35.66 -14.76 13.66
CA ALA A 2 34.83 -15.43 12.65
C ALA A 2 34.12 -16.72 13.16
N ALA A 3 34.82 -17.55 13.95
CA ALA A 3 34.22 -18.73 14.57
C ALA A 3 33.10 -18.37 15.57
N SER A 4 33.34 -17.39 16.45
CA SER A 4 32.35 -16.91 17.43
C SER A 4 31.12 -16.28 16.75
N ARG A 5 31.31 -15.54 15.65
CA ARG A 5 30.21 -15.02 14.81
C ARG A 5 29.34 -16.16 14.26
N ARG A 6 29.96 -17.22 13.71
CA ARG A 6 29.22 -18.40 13.21
C ARG A 6 28.47 -19.12 14.33
N GLN A 7 29.05 -19.19 15.53
CA GLN A 7 28.40 -19.81 16.68
C GLN A 7 27.14 -19.04 17.10
N LEU A 8 27.22 -17.71 17.20
CA LEU A 8 26.09 -16.85 17.58
C LEU A 8 24.93 -16.91 16.57
N LEU A 9 25.23 -17.16 15.28
CA LEU A 9 24.26 -17.27 14.20
C LEU A 9 23.85 -18.71 13.86
N SER A 10 24.38 -19.70 14.56
CA SER A 10 24.02 -21.11 14.30
C SER A 10 22.60 -21.41 14.77
N GLU A 11 21.92 -22.36 14.10
CA GLU A 11 20.54 -22.77 14.42
C GLU A 11 20.34 -23.24 15.87
N GLY A 12 21.42 -23.60 16.59
CA GLY A 12 21.37 -23.93 18.03
C GLY A 12 21.34 -22.72 18.97
N SER A 13 21.50 -21.50 18.46
CA SER A 13 21.47 -20.25 19.22
C SER A 13 20.03 -19.81 19.47
N LYS A 14 19.52 -20.04 20.68
CA LYS A 14 18.14 -19.67 21.10
C LYS A 14 18.01 -18.20 21.56
N LEU A 15 18.98 -17.35 21.21
CA LEU A 15 18.97 -15.95 21.66
C LEU A 15 17.81 -15.19 21.02
N HIS A 16 17.06 -14.46 21.84
CA HIS A 16 16.09 -13.48 21.34
C HIS A 16 16.84 -12.33 20.65
N ALA A 17 16.19 -11.62 19.72
CA ALA A 17 16.74 -10.47 18.99
C ALA A 17 17.58 -9.50 19.86
N ALA A 18 17.06 -9.06 21.01
CA ALA A 18 17.77 -8.15 21.91
C ALA A 18 19.04 -8.77 22.52
N GLU A 19 18.99 -10.03 22.95
CA GLU A 19 20.13 -10.76 23.51
C GLU A 19 21.19 -11.01 22.43
N LEU A 20 20.76 -11.32 21.21
CA LEU A 20 21.65 -11.48 20.06
C LEU A 20 22.39 -10.18 19.76
N ARG A 21 21.70 -9.03 19.76
CA ARG A 21 22.36 -7.72 19.58
C ARG A 21 23.43 -7.45 20.64
N HIS A 22 23.11 -7.71 21.92
CA HIS A 22 24.08 -7.53 23.01
C HIS A 22 25.30 -8.46 22.84
N ALA A 23 25.08 -9.76 22.64
CA ALA A 23 26.19 -10.71 22.45
C ALA A 23 27.02 -10.38 21.20
N TRP A 24 26.37 -9.89 20.14
CA TRP A 24 27.04 -9.47 18.91
C TRP A 24 27.89 -8.23 19.13
N LEU A 25 27.36 -7.22 19.83
CA LEU A 25 28.07 -6.01 20.22
C LEU A 25 29.30 -6.35 21.08
N ASP A 26 29.10 -7.10 22.16
CA ASP A 26 30.15 -7.50 23.11
C ASP A 26 31.31 -8.23 22.41
N LEU A 27 30.98 -9.12 21.46
CA LEU A 27 31.99 -9.82 20.66
C LEU A 27 32.86 -8.86 19.85
N HIS A 28 32.26 -7.86 19.21
CA HIS A 28 32.99 -6.91 18.35
C HIS A 28 33.79 -5.92 19.19
N GLU A 29 33.21 -5.38 20.26
CA GLU A 29 33.92 -4.46 21.16
C GLU A 29 35.08 -5.14 21.89
N SER A 30 34.86 -6.33 22.43
CA SER A 30 35.94 -7.09 23.10
C SER A 30 37.08 -7.39 22.15
N TRP A 31 36.77 -7.71 20.89
CA TRP A 31 37.79 -7.93 19.87
C TRP A 31 38.54 -6.63 19.53
N LEU A 32 37.84 -5.50 19.36
CA LEU A 32 38.44 -4.20 19.06
C LEU A 32 39.36 -3.74 20.20
N MET A 33 38.93 -3.86 21.45
CA MET A 33 39.74 -3.51 22.63
C MET A 33 40.99 -4.38 22.74
N ALA A 34 40.85 -5.70 22.57
CA ALA A 34 41.99 -6.62 22.59
C ALA A 34 42.97 -6.32 21.44
N LYS A 35 42.44 -6.04 20.25
CA LYS A 35 43.26 -5.72 19.08
C LYS A 35 43.97 -4.38 19.23
N ALA A 36 43.31 -3.36 19.77
CA ALA A 36 43.89 -2.07 20.08
C ALA A 36 45.11 -2.21 21.00
N ALA A 37 44.98 -2.97 22.08
CA ALA A 37 46.07 -3.26 23.00
C ALA A 37 47.23 -4.01 22.31
N GLU A 38 46.93 -5.02 21.47
CA GLU A 38 47.94 -5.77 20.71
C GLU A 38 48.78 -4.88 19.78
N ILE A 39 48.14 -3.90 19.13
CA ILE A 39 48.80 -3.06 18.11
C ILE A 39 49.33 -1.73 18.65
N GLY A 40 49.21 -1.50 19.97
CA GLY A 40 49.74 -0.31 20.65
C GLY A 40 48.83 0.93 20.59
N ILE A 41 47.53 0.77 20.31
CA ILE A 41 46.53 1.81 20.53
C ILE A 41 46.13 1.74 22.00
N ALA A 42 46.87 2.47 22.82
CA ALA A 42 46.70 2.55 24.27
C ALA A 42 46.49 4.02 24.70
N ASP A 43 46.30 4.24 26.00
CA ASP A 43 46.32 5.58 26.60
C ASP A 43 47.60 6.32 26.17
N ASP A 44 47.46 7.61 25.84
CA ASP A 44 48.54 8.50 25.38
C ASP A 44 49.28 8.05 24.09
N SER A 45 48.81 7.01 23.38
CA SER A 45 49.41 6.57 22.12
C SER A 45 49.26 7.61 20.99
N GLY A 46 48.36 8.58 21.17
CA GLY A 46 47.93 9.54 20.14
C GLY A 46 47.12 8.87 19.03
N PHE A 47 46.50 7.72 19.31
CA PHE A 47 45.50 7.05 18.49
C PHE A 47 44.27 6.72 19.33
N ALA A 48 43.08 6.78 18.73
CA ALA A 48 41.85 6.29 19.37
C ALA A 48 40.91 5.64 18.37
N ILE A 49 40.24 4.57 18.78
CA ILE A 49 39.19 3.92 18.01
C ILE A 49 37.85 4.44 18.53
N VAL A 50 37.06 5.00 17.61
CA VAL A 50 35.73 5.53 17.87
C VAL A 50 34.72 4.73 17.06
N GLY A 51 33.68 4.23 17.73
CA GLY A 51 32.52 3.63 17.09
C GLY A 51 31.51 4.70 16.72
N ILE A 52 30.94 4.60 15.52
CA ILE A 52 29.89 5.48 15.02
C ILE A 52 28.67 4.61 14.65
N GLY A 53 27.53 5.23 14.36
CA GLY A 53 26.39 4.51 13.80
C GLY A 53 25.85 3.43 14.74
N GLY A 54 25.59 2.24 14.19
CA GLY A 54 25.04 1.12 14.99
C GLY A 54 25.96 0.69 16.14
N LEU A 55 27.27 0.71 15.94
CA LEU A 55 28.23 0.42 17.01
C LEU A 55 28.25 1.53 18.07
N GLY A 56 28.21 2.79 17.64
CA GLY A 56 28.16 3.96 18.52
C GLY A 56 26.95 3.95 19.46
N ARG A 57 25.77 3.62 18.92
CA ARG A 57 24.49 3.56 19.65
C ARG A 57 24.24 2.27 20.46
N HIS A 58 25.18 1.31 20.48
CA HIS A 58 24.96 -0.03 21.06
C HIS A 58 23.84 -0.85 20.38
N GLU A 59 23.63 -0.61 19.09
CA GLU A 59 22.60 -1.22 18.26
C GLU A 59 23.23 -2.01 17.09
N LEU A 60 24.37 -2.66 17.33
CA LEU A 60 25.05 -3.43 16.27
C LEU A 60 24.26 -4.70 15.97
N LEU A 61 23.84 -4.86 14.72
CA LEU A 61 23.12 -6.04 14.24
C LEU A 61 24.06 -7.00 13.51
N PRO A 62 23.75 -8.31 13.47
CA PRO A 62 24.36 -9.23 12.51
C PRO A 62 24.33 -8.69 11.09
N TYR A 63 25.37 -8.96 10.31
CA TYR A 63 25.49 -8.52 8.91
C TYR A 63 25.41 -7.01 8.63
N SER A 64 25.37 -6.17 9.67
CA SER A 64 25.54 -4.72 9.52
C SER A 64 27.02 -4.37 9.37
N ASP A 65 27.27 -3.25 8.72
CA ASP A 65 28.60 -2.69 8.60
C ASP A 65 29.08 -2.20 9.98
N LEU A 66 30.38 -2.34 10.22
CA LEU A 66 31.04 -1.79 11.40
C LEU A 66 31.51 -0.39 11.04
N ASP A 67 30.89 0.64 11.60
CA ASP A 67 31.25 2.04 11.34
C ASP A 67 32.33 2.49 12.34
N LEU A 68 33.57 2.61 11.89
CA LEU A 68 34.73 2.93 12.73
C LEU A 68 35.48 4.19 12.28
N MET A 69 35.98 4.94 13.27
CA MET A 69 36.92 6.03 13.03
C MET A 69 38.18 5.80 13.85
N LEU A 70 39.33 5.74 13.17
CA LEU A 70 40.64 5.80 13.80
C LEU A 70 41.08 7.26 13.87
N LEU A 71 41.00 7.82 15.08
CA LEU A 71 41.54 9.14 15.37
C LEU A 71 43.05 9.06 15.57
N HIS A 72 43.75 10.11 15.15
CA HIS A 72 45.18 10.27 15.41
C HIS A 72 45.55 11.72 15.72
N ASP A 73 46.60 11.90 16.53
CA ASP A 73 47.18 13.20 16.82
C ASP A 73 48.37 13.49 15.89
N ASN A 74 48.06 13.87 14.65
CA ASN A 74 49.03 14.31 13.63
C ASN A 74 50.21 13.34 13.39
N LYS A 75 49.98 12.04 13.59
CA LYS A 75 50.92 10.97 13.25
C LYS A 75 51.31 11.02 11.76
N SER A 76 52.57 10.67 11.46
CA SER A 76 53.06 10.59 10.08
C SER A 76 52.41 9.43 9.33
N ASP A 77 52.30 9.57 8.00
CA ASP A 77 51.65 8.58 7.12
C ASP A 77 52.23 7.17 7.26
N ASP A 78 53.55 7.03 7.47
CA ASP A 78 54.22 5.74 7.69
C ASP A 78 53.74 5.03 8.97
N VAL A 79 53.57 5.78 10.06
CA VAL A 79 53.05 5.22 11.33
C VAL A 79 51.56 4.93 11.20
N LEU A 80 50.83 5.85 10.57
CA LEU A 80 49.40 5.76 10.37
C LEU A 80 49.02 4.51 9.57
N GLY A 81 49.66 4.30 8.41
CA GLY A 81 49.43 3.15 7.54
C GLY A 81 49.68 1.83 8.27
N LYS A 82 50.81 1.72 8.99
CA LYS A 82 51.14 0.50 9.75
C LYS A 82 50.13 0.16 10.84
N VAL A 83 49.59 1.16 11.54
CA VAL A 83 48.59 0.95 12.60
C VAL A 83 47.23 0.63 11.99
N ALA A 84 46.82 1.39 10.96
CA ALA A 84 45.57 1.20 10.24
C ALA A 84 45.49 -0.20 9.62
N ASP A 85 46.53 -0.62 8.90
CA ASP A 85 46.60 -1.95 8.27
C ASP A 85 46.44 -3.07 9.30
N LYS A 86 47.11 -2.98 10.44
CA LYS A 86 47.01 -3.98 11.51
C LYS A 86 45.63 -4.03 12.16
N LEU A 87 44.84 -2.96 12.08
CA LEU A 87 43.48 -2.89 12.60
C LEU A 87 42.44 -3.38 11.58
N TRP A 88 42.56 -2.96 10.31
CA TRP A 88 41.56 -3.20 9.28
C TRP A 88 41.66 -4.56 8.59
N TYR A 89 42.87 -5.01 8.21
CA TYR A 89 43.03 -6.28 7.50
C TYR A 89 42.43 -7.48 8.26
N PRO A 90 42.61 -7.63 9.59
CA PRO A 90 41.99 -8.74 10.31
C PRO A 90 40.45 -8.73 10.30
N LEU A 91 39.81 -7.55 10.20
CA LEU A 91 38.36 -7.44 10.05
C LEU A 91 37.92 -7.88 8.66
N TRP A 92 38.62 -7.45 7.61
CA TRP A 92 38.36 -7.89 6.23
C TRP A 92 38.59 -9.39 6.05
N ASP A 93 39.68 -9.93 6.60
CA ASP A 93 39.99 -11.37 6.59
C ASP A 93 38.91 -12.18 7.32
N ALA A 94 38.29 -11.60 8.36
CA ALA A 94 37.16 -12.18 9.06
C ALA A 94 35.81 -11.98 8.33
N ASN A 95 35.83 -11.43 7.11
CA ASN A 95 34.66 -11.06 6.31
C ASN A 95 33.67 -10.21 7.11
N VAL A 96 34.19 -9.22 7.84
CA VAL A 96 33.41 -8.16 8.50
C VAL A 96 33.34 -7.00 7.53
N ARG A 97 32.11 -6.54 7.26
CA ARG A 97 31.91 -5.33 6.47
C ARG A 97 32.28 -4.13 7.33
N LEU A 98 33.08 -3.23 6.77
CA LEU A 98 33.70 -2.13 7.49
C LEU A 98 33.50 -0.84 6.70
N ASP A 99 32.82 0.13 7.30
CA ASP A 99 32.91 1.53 6.88
C ASP A 99 33.89 2.21 7.84
N HIS A 100 34.98 2.73 7.32
CA HIS A 100 36.04 3.28 8.17
C HIS A 100 36.59 4.60 7.66
N SER A 101 37.08 5.41 8.59
CA SER A 101 37.84 6.60 8.28
C SER A 101 39.02 6.78 9.23
N VAL A 102 40.10 7.37 8.73
CA VAL A 102 41.27 7.74 9.54
C VAL A 102 41.40 9.25 9.49
N ARG A 103 41.31 9.92 10.65
CA ARG A 103 41.22 11.39 10.71
C ARG A 103 41.86 11.95 11.95
N THR A 104 42.32 13.19 11.88
CA THR A 104 42.50 14.01 13.08
C THR A 104 41.13 14.46 13.59
N VAL A 105 41.05 14.89 14.85
CA VAL A 105 39.81 15.47 15.41
C VAL A 105 39.35 16.68 14.57
N SER A 106 40.26 17.57 14.21
CA SER A 106 39.95 18.74 13.37
C SER A 106 39.46 18.34 11.97
N GLY A 107 40.05 17.31 11.37
CA GLY A 107 39.62 16.78 10.08
C GLY A 107 38.21 16.17 10.13
N ALA A 108 37.88 15.44 11.20
CA ALA A 108 36.54 14.89 11.41
C ALA A 108 35.49 16.00 11.60
N LEU A 109 35.75 16.96 12.49
CA LEU A 109 34.85 18.11 12.71
C LEU A 109 34.69 18.99 11.45
N GLY A 110 35.73 19.07 10.63
CA GLY A 110 35.69 19.73 9.32
C GLY A 110 34.66 19.10 8.38
N VAL A 111 34.64 17.76 8.29
CA VAL A 111 33.67 17.03 7.46
C VAL A 111 32.25 17.18 8.00
N ALA A 112 32.05 17.06 9.32
CA ALA A 112 30.74 17.31 9.94
C ALA A 112 30.24 18.75 9.71
N ASN A 113 31.15 19.71 9.47
CA ASN A 113 30.74 21.08 9.19
C ASN A 113 30.05 21.22 7.83
N THR A 114 30.51 20.46 6.84
CA THR A 114 30.09 20.61 5.45
C THR A 114 29.06 19.57 5.02
N ASP A 115 28.99 18.43 5.70
CA ASP A 115 28.11 17.31 5.35
C ASP A 115 27.14 17.00 6.50
N MET A 116 25.84 17.17 6.25
CA MET A 116 24.77 16.92 7.23
C MET A 116 24.70 15.45 7.66
N ILE A 117 24.92 14.50 6.73
CA ILE A 117 24.83 13.07 7.01
C ILE A 117 26.01 12.66 7.90
N ALA A 118 27.21 13.17 7.61
CA ALA A 118 28.37 12.95 8.47
C ALA A 118 28.16 13.57 9.87
N ALA A 119 27.59 14.77 9.94
CA ALA A 119 27.28 15.43 11.21
C ALA A 119 26.32 14.59 12.07
N LEU A 120 25.22 14.09 11.47
CA LEU A 120 24.27 13.20 12.15
C LEU A 120 24.95 11.93 12.66
N GLY A 121 25.78 11.29 11.84
CA GLY A 121 26.55 10.11 12.26
C GLY A 121 27.47 10.39 13.44
N MET A 122 28.19 11.52 13.43
CA MET A 122 29.11 11.87 14.53
C MET A 122 28.42 12.17 15.86
N LEU A 123 27.11 12.39 15.90
CA LEU A 123 26.38 12.53 17.16
C LEU A 123 26.32 11.22 17.96
N ASP A 124 26.44 10.09 17.25
CA ASP A 124 26.47 8.73 17.81
C ASP A 124 27.89 8.30 18.20
N ALA A 125 28.90 9.16 18.04
CA ALA A 125 30.30 8.81 18.29
C ALA A 125 30.50 8.36 19.75
N ARG A 126 31.18 7.23 19.92
CA ARG A 126 31.52 6.63 21.22
C ARG A 126 32.95 6.10 21.23
N HIS A 127 33.66 6.35 22.31
CA HIS A 127 34.99 5.80 22.53
C HIS A 127 34.95 4.26 22.64
N ILE A 128 35.85 3.57 21.95
CA ILE A 128 36.03 2.12 22.05
C ILE A 128 37.36 1.77 22.71
N ALA A 129 38.48 2.37 22.26
CA ALA A 129 39.81 2.11 22.80
C ALA A 129 40.83 3.21 22.44
N GLY A 130 41.94 3.30 23.18
CA GLY A 130 43.06 4.22 22.92
C GLY A 130 42.97 5.52 23.71
N ASP A 131 43.54 6.60 23.16
CA ASP A 131 43.58 7.91 23.80
C ASP A 131 42.16 8.52 23.91
N ALA A 132 41.57 8.42 25.11
CA ALA A 132 40.24 8.91 25.41
C ALA A 132 40.08 10.41 25.16
N ARG A 133 41.16 11.22 25.32
CA ARG A 133 41.13 12.66 25.07
C ARG A 133 40.70 12.96 23.63
N LEU A 134 41.25 12.25 22.64
CA LEU A 134 40.89 12.44 21.23
C LEU A 134 39.40 12.16 20.98
N SER A 135 38.88 11.12 21.62
CA SER A 135 37.48 10.73 21.49
C SER A 135 36.55 11.76 22.14
N ASP A 136 36.88 12.21 23.35
CA ASP A 136 36.13 13.23 24.09
C ASP A 136 36.13 14.57 23.36
N GLU A 137 37.27 14.98 22.78
CA GLU A 137 37.38 16.17 21.96
C GLU A 137 36.48 16.10 20.72
N LEU A 138 36.45 14.97 20.01
CA LEU A 138 35.56 14.74 18.88
C LEU A 138 34.09 14.80 19.29
N ILE A 139 33.69 14.03 20.31
CA ILE A 139 32.29 13.91 20.75
C ILE A 139 31.77 15.26 21.23
N ALA A 140 32.55 15.95 22.07
CA ALA A 140 32.17 17.27 22.56
C ALA A 140 32.18 18.32 21.44
N GLY A 141 33.13 18.24 20.51
CA GLY A 141 33.21 19.09 19.33
C GLY A 141 31.99 18.94 18.43
N ALA A 142 31.63 17.72 18.05
CA ALA A 142 30.50 17.42 17.18
C ALA A 142 29.18 17.92 17.77
N ARG A 143 28.94 17.66 19.07
CA ARG A 143 27.74 18.13 19.77
C ARG A 143 27.67 19.66 19.86
N ARG A 144 28.80 20.35 20.12
CA ARG A 144 28.85 21.82 20.15
C ARG A 144 28.56 22.41 18.77
N GLN A 145 29.19 21.86 17.74
CA GLN A 145 29.03 22.30 16.35
C GLN A 145 27.61 22.06 15.85
N TRP A 146 27.02 20.91 16.16
CA TRP A 146 25.62 20.63 15.85
C TRP A 146 24.69 21.66 16.47
N ARG A 147 24.81 21.90 17.79
CA ARG A 147 23.97 22.88 18.51
C ARG A 147 24.09 24.30 17.95
N SER A 148 25.27 24.72 17.51
CA SER A 148 25.48 26.05 16.98
C SER A 148 25.03 26.18 15.52
N ALA A 149 25.25 25.15 14.69
CA ALA A 149 25.03 25.21 13.25
C ALA A 149 23.62 24.80 12.80
N ILE A 150 22.96 23.89 13.52
CA ILE A 150 21.70 23.29 13.03
C ILE A 150 20.58 24.31 12.85
N ARG A 151 20.55 25.36 13.68
CA ARG A 151 19.55 26.44 13.55
C ARG A 151 19.63 27.18 12.21
N SER A 152 20.80 27.25 11.58
CA SER A 152 20.96 27.80 10.23
C SER A 152 20.77 26.78 9.11
N ARG A 153 20.84 25.49 9.43
CA ARG A 153 20.80 24.38 8.46
C ARG A 153 19.52 23.54 8.59
N MET A 154 18.49 24.05 9.28
CA MET A 154 17.24 23.31 9.50
C MET A 154 16.58 22.94 8.18
N ASN A 155 16.52 23.86 7.22
CA ASN A 155 15.91 23.59 5.91
C ASN A 155 16.62 22.44 5.20
N GLU A 156 17.95 22.39 5.22
CA GLU A 156 18.74 21.29 4.65
C GLU A 156 18.39 19.94 5.33
N LEU A 157 18.24 19.93 6.67
CA LEU A 157 17.83 18.72 7.41
C LEU A 157 16.43 18.25 6.99
N VAL A 158 15.48 19.18 6.86
CA VAL A 158 14.09 18.89 6.45
C VAL A 158 14.06 18.37 5.01
N GLU A 159 14.77 19.02 4.09
CA GLU A 159 14.86 18.61 2.68
C GLU A 159 15.44 17.20 2.53
N ILE A 160 16.54 16.89 3.22
CA ILE A 160 17.15 15.53 3.21
C ILE A 160 16.16 14.49 3.77
N THR A 161 15.42 14.84 4.83
CA THR A 161 14.42 13.96 5.45
C THR A 161 13.26 13.68 4.50
N GLN A 162 12.71 14.72 3.87
CA GLN A 162 11.60 14.61 2.92
C GLN A 162 12.01 13.82 1.67
N ALA A 163 13.18 14.10 1.10
CA ALA A 163 13.71 13.36 -0.05
C ALA A 163 13.89 11.86 0.27
N ARG A 164 14.31 11.54 1.50
CA ARG A 164 14.40 10.15 1.97
C ARG A 164 13.01 9.50 2.04
N TRP A 165 12.02 10.19 2.61
CA TRP A 165 10.64 9.69 2.69
C TRP A 165 10.01 9.45 1.32
N GLU A 166 10.22 10.34 0.36
CA GLU A 166 9.71 10.19 -1.02
C GLU A 166 10.32 8.95 -1.70
N ARG A 167 11.63 8.74 -1.54
CA ARG A 167 12.33 7.61 -2.15
C ARG A 167 11.96 6.26 -1.51
N CYS A 168 11.91 6.19 -0.19
CA CYS A 168 11.73 4.93 0.55
C CYS A 168 10.26 4.62 0.86
N GLY A 169 9.38 5.62 0.85
CA GLY A 169 7.98 5.50 1.26
C GLY A 169 7.80 5.40 2.77
N ARG A 170 6.59 5.03 3.20
CA ARG A 170 6.20 4.85 4.61
C ARG A 170 6.37 3.40 5.05
N ILE A 171 6.61 3.18 6.33
CA ILE A 171 6.54 1.83 6.93
C ILE A 171 5.08 1.41 7.05
N ALA A 172 4.28 2.21 7.76
CA ALA A 172 2.86 2.02 7.86
C ALA A 172 2.25 2.09 6.46
N GLN A 173 1.49 1.06 6.09
CA GLN A 173 0.84 0.92 4.77
C GLN A 173 1.71 0.42 3.61
N ARG A 174 2.92 -0.10 3.84
CA ARG A 174 3.65 -0.86 2.79
C ARG A 174 3.69 -2.34 3.12
N ALA A 175 3.39 -3.17 2.12
CA ALA A 175 3.55 -4.63 2.22
C ALA A 175 5.02 -5.03 2.43
N GLU A 176 5.95 -4.30 1.80
CA GLU A 176 7.40 -4.54 1.92
C GLU A 176 8.14 -3.27 2.34
N PRO A 177 8.08 -2.89 3.64
CA PRO A 177 8.61 -1.63 4.13
C PRO A 177 10.14 -1.63 4.26
N ASP A 178 10.76 -0.47 4.07
CA ASP A 178 12.16 -0.21 4.46
C ASP A 178 12.18 0.24 5.94
N LEU A 179 12.65 -0.65 6.81
CA LEU A 179 12.63 -0.47 8.27
C LEU A 179 13.60 0.62 8.75
N LYS A 180 14.60 0.96 7.93
CA LYS A 180 15.67 1.91 8.31
C LYS A 180 15.34 3.31 7.81
N SER A 181 15.10 3.45 6.50
CA SER A 181 15.02 4.73 5.81
C SER A 181 13.59 5.18 5.49
N GLY A 182 12.60 4.29 5.61
CA GLY A 182 11.19 4.64 5.43
C GLY A 182 10.72 5.71 6.40
N ARG A 183 9.67 6.46 6.05
CA ARG A 183 8.97 7.36 6.97
C ARG A 183 8.37 6.55 8.11
N GLY A 184 8.72 6.94 9.34
CA GLY A 184 8.46 6.15 10.54
C GLY A 184 9.56 5.12 10.86
N GLY A 185 10.70 5.15 10.18
CA GLY A 185 11.79 4.19 10.35
C GLY A 185 12.88 4.62 11.34
N LEU A 186 13.90 3.77 11.51
CA LEU A 186 15.00 4.01 12.47
C LEU A 186 15.76 5.33 12.22
N ARG A 187 15.83 5.82 10.98
CA ARG A 187 16.45 7.11 10.65
C ARG A 187 15.62 8.32 11.12
N ASP A 188 14.32 8.17 11.34
CA ASP A 188 13.47 9.21 11.94
C ASP A 188 13.69 9.31 13.45
N VAL A 189 13.97 8.19 14.13
CA VAL A 189 14.38 8.19 15.54
C VAL A 189 15.71 8.93 15.70
N GLN A 190 16.69 8.64 14.83
CA GLN A 190 17.99 9.35 14.81
C GLN A 190 17.84 10.86 14.56
N LEU A 191 16.91 11.26 13.70
CA LEU A 191 16.57 12.66 13.48
C LEU A 191 16.08 13.30 14.79
N LEU A 192 15.15 12.65 15.50
CA LEU A 192 14.60 13.13 16.76
C LEU A 192 15.66 13.20 17.87
N ASP A 193 16.56 12.21 17.95
CA ASP A 193 17.70 12.23 18.86
C ASP A 193 18.60 13.43 18.57
N ALA A 194 18.91 13.69 17.31
CA ALA A 194 19.72 14.83 16.90
C ALA A 194 19.06 16.18 17.26
N LEU A 195 17.75 16.32 17.04
CA LEU A 195 17.00 17.50 17.46
C LEU A 195 16.97 17.64 19.00
N GLY A 196 16.91 16.52 19.73
CA GLY A 196 17.04 16.46 21.19
C GLY A 196 18.42 16.93 21.68
N VAL A 197 19.50 16.50 21.03
CA VAL A 197 20.87 16.96 21.31
C VAL A 197 21.00 18.47 21.11
N ALA A 198 20.28 19.02 20.13
CA ALA A 198 20.18 20.45 19.86
C ALA A 198 19.32 21.24 20.87
N GLN A 199 18.62 20.54 21.77
CA GLN A 199 17.63 21.09 22.72
C GLN A 199 16.50 21.85 22.00
N LEU A 200 16.09 21.34 20.84
CA LEU A 200 14.98 21.91 20.06
C LEU A 200 13.65 21.21 20.34
N ILE A 201 13.70 19.99 20.90
CA ILE A 201 12.53 19.18 21.25
C ILE A 201 12.73 18.49 22.61
N ASP A 202 11.63 18.08 23.23
CA ASP A 202 11.66 17.21 24.41
C ASP A 202 11.67 15.73 24.01
N ARG A 203 12.84 15.24 23.57
CA ARG A 203 13.05 13.84 23.17
C ARG A 203 12.79 12.83 24.30
N HIS A 204 13.03 13.21 25.55
CA HIS A 204 12.77 12.35 26.70
C HIS A 204 11.27 12.24 26.98
N GLY A 205 10.53 13.34 26.81
CA GLY A 205 9.07 13.36 26.89
C GLY A 205 8.39 12.51 25.82
N MET A 206 9.05 12.22 24.68
CA MET A 206 8.54 11.33 23.61
C MET A 206 8.76 9.84 23.89
N ALA A 207 9.68 9.49 24.79
CA ALA A 207 10.02 8.11 25.14
C ALA A 207 9.06 7.47 26.15
N ARG A 208 8.14 8.25 26.71
CA ARG A 208 7.30 7.78 27.82
C ARG A 208 6.13 6.96 27.29
N PRO A 209 5.68 5.90 27.99
CA PRO A 209 4.48 5.15 27.61
C PRO A 209 3.23 6.03 27.51
N GLU A 210 3.13 7.04 28.36
CA GLU A 210 2.03 8.01 28.39
C GLU A 210 2.16 9.16 27.37
N SER A 211 3.19 9.15 26.52
CA SER A 211 3.38 10.18 25.51
C SER A 211 2.17 10.22 24.54
N PRO A 212 1.67 11.42 24.20
CA PRO A 212 0.67 11.55 23.14
C PRO A 212 1.23 10.93 21.85
N GLY A 213 0.50 9.98 21.27
CA GLY A 213 0.94 9.26 20.08
C GLY A 213 1.72 7.97 20.33
N GLY A 214 1.92 7.56 21.59
CA GLY A 214 2.62 6.33 21.97
C GLY A 214 4.12 6.55 22.23
N SER A 215 4.77 5.55 22.83
CA SER A 215 6.19 5.59 23.19
C SER A 215 7.09 5.47 21.96
N LEU A 216 7.94 6.49 21.74
CA LEU A 216 8.93 6.47 20.66
C LEU A 216 9.95 5.34 20.82
N ASP A 217 10.35 5.04 22.07
CA ASP A 217 11.38 4.05 22.36
C ASP A 217 10.85 2.62 22.17
N ASP A 218 9.59 2.34 22.52
CA ASP A 218 8.96 1.03 22.28
C ASP A 218 8.78 0.75 20.78
N ALA A 219 8.39 1.78 20.03
CA ALA A 219 8.31 1.69 18.57
C ALA A 219 9.69 1.49 17.93
N HIS A 220 10.71 2.20 18.41
CA HIS A 220 12.10 2.03 17.98
C HIS A 220 12.62 0.61 18.24
N LEU A 221 12.41 0.09 19.45
CA LEU A 221 12.80 -1.27 19.83
C LEU A 221 12.09 -2.31 18.98
N THR A 222 10.80 -2.11 18.70
CA THR A 222 10.03 -3.00 17.81
C THR A 222 10.66 -3.08 16.42
N LEU A 223 10.98 -1.94 15.80
CA LEU A 223 11.64 -1.94 14.49
C LEU A 223 13.05 -2.55 14.55
N LEU A 224 13.78 -2.33 15.66
CA LEU A 224 15.12 -2.86 15.85
C LEU A 224 15.12 -4.39 16.00
N ASP A 225 14.15 -4.94 16.71
CA ASP A 225 13.94 -6.39 16.86
C ASP A 225 13.60 -7.04 15.52
N VAL A 226 12.62 -6.48 14.80
CA VAL A 226 12.25 -6.99 13.46
C VAL A 226 13.44 -6.92 12.49
N ARG A 227 14.20 -5.82 12.50
CA ARG A 227 15.38 -5.68 11.64
C ARG A 227 16.49 -6.67 12.02
N THR A 228 16.65 -6.98 13.30
CA THR A 228 17.61 -8.00 13.78
C THR A 228 17.27 -9.36 13.21
N GLU A 229 15.99 -9.74 13.28
CA GLU A 229 15.49 -11.01 12.75
C GLU A 229 15.55 -11.06 11.22
N LEU A 230 15.22 -9.97 10.54
CA LEU A 230 15.37 -9.86 9.08
C LEU A 230 16.82 -10.15 8.65
N HIS A 231 17.80 -9.60 9.37
CA HIS A 231 19.20 -9.87 9.09
C HIS A 231 19.59 -11.33 9.37
N ARG A 232 19.08 -11.91 10.47
CA ARG A 232 19.34 -13.30 10.85
C ARG A 232 18.77 -14.27 9.82
N VAL A 233 17.48 -14.15 9.51
CA VAL A 233 16.73 -15.01 8.59
C VAL A 233 17.23 -14.88 7.16
N SER A 234 17.46 -13.65 6.67
CA SER A 234 17.94 -13.46 5.29
C SER A 234 19.43 -13.74 5.09
N GLY A 235 20.19 -13.89 6.17
CA GLY A 235 21.65 -14.03 6.16
C GLY A 235 22.39 -12.83 5.54
N ARG A 236 21.74 -11.66 5.46
CA ARG A 236 22.25 -10.46 4.79
C ARG A 236 21.81 -9.19 5.52
N GLY A 237 22.59 -8.11 5.39
CA GLY A 237 22.22 -6.79 5.87
C GLY A 237 21.16 -6.14 4.98
N ARG A 238 19.90 -6.57 5.10
CA ARG A 238 18.75 -6.05 4.35
C ARG A 238 17.90 -5.16 5.24
N ASP A 239 17.54 -3.98 4.72
CA ASP A 239 16.66 -3.06 5.43
C ASP A 239 15.19 -3.15 4.95
N GLN A 240 14.93 -3.76 3.78
CA GLN A 240 13.58 -3.99 3.25
C GLN A 240 13.03 -5.35 3.69
N LEU A 241 11.91 -5.34 4.41
CA LEU A 241 11.21 -6.54 4.85
C LEU A 241 10.37 -7.10 3.69
N GLN A 242 10.85 -8.16 3.05
CA GLN A 242 10.09 -8.84 1.99
C GLN A 242 9.08 -9.82 2.59
N ALA A 243 7.95 -10.03 1.90
CA ALA A 243 6.86 -10.88 2.39
C ALA A 243 7.31 -12.32 2.72
N GLN A 244 8.29 -12.85 1.97
CA GLN A 244 8.82 -14.21 2.16
C GLN A 244 9.50 -14.46 3.52
N TYR A 245 9.92 -13.41 4.22
CA TYR A 245 10.57 -13.54 5.54
C TYR A 245 9.60 -13.29 6.70
N ALA A 246 8.39 -12.80 6.42
CA ALA A 246 7.48 -12.29 7.44
C ALA A 246 7.04 -13.37 8.43
N ASP A 247 6.70 -14.57 7.96
CA ASP A 247 6.24 -15.67 8.82
C ASP A 247 7.34 -16.16 9.77
N GLU A 248 8.57 -16.31 9.27
CA GLU A 248 9.71 -16.75 10.08
C GLU A 248 10.10 -15.70 11.14
N ILE A 249 10.11 -14.42 10.76
CA ILE A 249 10.36 -13.31 11.70
C ILE A 249 9.26 -13.21 12.75
N SER A 250 7.99 -13.34 12.35
CA SER A 250 6.86 -13.30 13.27
C SER A 250 6.92 -14.43 14.30
N ALA A 251 7.28 -15.64 13.85
CA ALA A 251 7.50 -16.79 14.72
C ALA A 251 8.67 -16.57 15.70
N ALA A 252 9.80 -16.03 15.20
CA ALA A 252 10.99 -15.77 16.01
C ALA A 252 10.76 -14.71 17.10
N LEU A 253 9.85 -13.76 16.86
CA LEU A 253 9.49 -12.69 17.81
C LEU A 253 8.22 -12.99 18.61
N HIS A 254 7.61 -14.16 18.41
CA HIS A 254 6.35 -14.55 19.05
C HIS A 254 5.22 -13.53 18.86
N ILE A 255 5.12 -12.94 17.66
CA ILE A 255 4.10 -11.92 17.35
C ILE A 255 2.79 -12.56 16.88
N GLY A 256 2.86 -13.69 16.17
CA GLY A 256 1.70 -14.39 15.60
C GLY A 256 1.96 -14.75 14.15
N ASP A 257 1.06 -14.38 13.25
CA ASP A 257 1.23 -14.55 11.81
C ASP A 257 1.90 -13.33 11.14
N ARG A 258 2.05 -13.35 9.82
CA ARG A 258 2.57 -12.20 9.05
C ARG A 258 1.69 -10.94 9.12
N PHE A 259 0.38 -11.07 9.32
CA PHE A 259 -0.53 -9.94 9.43
C PHE A 259 -0.43 -9.29 10.80
N ASP A 260 -0.21 -10.06 11.86
CA ASP A 260 0.15 -9.57 13.20
C ASP A 260 1.45 -8.77 13.16
N LEU A 261 2.47 -9.28 12.47
CA LEU A 261 3.73 -8.57 12.24
C LEU A 261 3.50 -7.26 11.48
N ALA A 262 2.72 -7.28 10.41
CA ALA A 262 2.40 -6.08 9.63
C ALA A 262 1.64 -5.04 10.46
N ARG A 263 0.67 -5.44 11.31
CA ARG A 263 -0.02 -4.55 12.26
C ARG A 263 0.97 -3.89 13.23
N LYS A 264 1.83 -4.69 13.85
CA LYS A 264 2.84 -4.22 14.80
C LYS A 264 3.83 -3.24 14.16
N LEU A 265 4.24 -3.49 12.92
CA LEU A 265 5.09 -2.59 12.14
C LEU A 265 4.37 -1.30 11.73
N SER A 266 3.08 -1.39 11.39
CA SER A 266 2.26 -0.21 11.07
C SER A 266 2.16 0.70 12.30
N ASP A 267 1.82 0.16 13.47
CA ASP A 267 1.72 0.94 14.70
C ASP A 267 3.06 1.60 15.09
N ALA A 268 4.16 0.84 15.07
CA ALA A 268 5.50 1.38 15.34
C ALA A 268 5.89 2.49 14.34
N GLY A 269 5.66 2.25 13.04
CA GLY A 269 5.93 3.21 11.98
C GLY A 269 5.12 4.50 12.12
N ARG A 270 3.83 4.41 12.47
CA ARG A 270 2.96 5.58 12.71
C ARG A 270 3.38 6.36 13.93
N THR A 271 3.75 5.66 15.01
CA THR A 271 4.28 6.27 16.24
C THR A 271 5.51 7.12 15.93
N ILE A 272 6.49 6.55 15.24
CA ILE A 272 7.73 7.26 14.89
C ILE A 272 7.44 8.41 13.91
N ALA A 273 6.59 8.20 12.90
CA ALA A 273 6.24 9.25 11.94
C ALA A 273 5.54 10.44 12.60
N TYR A 274 4.59 10.19 13.50
CA TYR A 274 3.90 11.22 14.28
C TYR A 274 4.87 12.07 15.10
N HIS A 275 5.81 11.41 15.80
CA HIS A 275 6.85 12.10 16.56
C HIS A 275 7.83 12.85 15.67
N ALA A 276 8.22 12.30 14.52
CA ALA A 276 9.11 12.94 13.56
C ALA A 276 8.52 14.26 13.05
N GLU A 277 7.27 14.25 12.62
CA GLU A 277 6.57 15.44 12.11
C GLU A 277 6.37 16.50 13.20
N THR A 278 5.94 16.07 14.38
CA THR A 278 5.76 16.97 15.53
C THR A 278 7.09 17.53 16.01
N GLY A 279 8.15 16.72 16.00
CA GLY A 279 9.50 17.10 16.39
C GLY A 279 10.12 18.11 15.43
N ILE A 280 10.02 17.89 14.12
CA ILE A 280 10.46 18.87 13.10
C ILE A 280 9.75 20.20 13.31
N ARG A 281 8.42 20.19 13.40
CA ARG A 281 7.63 21.42 13.58
C ARG A 281 7.97 22.14 14.88
N THR A 282 8.12 21.42 15.98
CA THR A 282 8.55 21.99 17.27
C THR A 282 9.93 22.63 17.15
N ALA A 283 10.85 21.95 16.47
CA ALA A 283 12.20 22.45 16.26
C ALA A 283 12.24 23.70 15.38
N GLU A 284 11.45 23.75 14.31
CA GLU A 284 11.29 24.94 13.44
C GLU A 284 10.71 26.12 14.22
N ASN A 285 9.69 25.89 15.04
CA ASN A 285 9.07 26.92 15.88
C ASN A 285 10.00 27.45 16.98
N ALA A 286 11.00 26.66 17.40
CA ALA A 286 12.02 27.07 18.35
C ALA A 286 13.13 27.93 17.71
N LEU A 287 13.18 28.04 16.37
CA LEU A 287 14.21 28.83 15.69
C LEU A 287 13.98 30.34 15.86
N PRO A 288 15.08 31.12 16.01
CA PRO A 288 14.97 32.57 16.04
C PRO A 288 14.47 33.09 14.70
N ARG A 289 13.43 33.94 14.73
CA ARG A 289 12.92 34.63 13.54
C ARG A 289 14.01 35.51 12.93
N ARG A 290 14.26 35.39 11.62
CA ARG A 290 15.25 36.19 10.87
C ARG A 290 14.57 37.23 9.97
N GLY A 291 15.28 38.29 9.61
CA GLY A 291 14.85 39.28 8.60
C GLY A 291 13.58 40.04 8.96
N VAL A 292 12.74 40.35 7.96
CA VAL A 292 11.49 41.12 8.11
C VAL A 292 10.51 40.45 9.08
N THR A 293 10.55 39.12 9.19
CA THR A 293 9.77 38.30 10.14
C THR A 293 10.14 38.53 11.61
N ALA A 294 11.34 39.04 11.92
CA ALA A 294 11.71 39.47 13.26
C ALA A 294 11.05 40.81 13.65
N LEU A 295 10.69 41.64 12.66
CA LEU A 295 9.95 42.90 12.84
C LEU A 295 8.43 42.68 12.97
N VAL A 296 7.93 41.50 12.57
CA VAL A 296 6.52 41.12 12.74
C VAL A 296 6.27 40.79 14.21
N ARG A 297 5.31 41.50 14.82
CA ARG A 297 4.83 41.25 16.21
C ARG A 297 4.53 39.76 16.43
N ARG A 298 4.64 39.30 17.68
CA ARG A 298 4.27 37.93 18.11
C ARG A 298 2.98 37.46 17.39
N PRO A 299 2.92 36.21 16.91
CA PRO A 299 1.78 35.73 16.15
C PRO A 299 0.54 35.93 17.01
N LYS A 300 -0.43 36.67 16.48
CA LYS A 300 -1.69 36.90 17.18
C LYS A 300 -2.48 35.61 17.13
N ARG A 301 -3.11 35.24 18.25
CA ARG A 301 -4.10 34.16 18.26
C ARG A 301 -5.25 34.59 17.36
N ARG A 302 -5.49 33.85 16.28
CA ARG A 302 -6.61 34.09 15.37
C ARG A 302 -7.74 33.15 15.76
N PRO A 303 -8.91 33.66 16.18
CA PRO A 303 -10.04 32.79 16.46
C PRO A 303 -10.50 32.10 15.18
N LEU A 304 -10.75 30.80 15.30
CA LEU A 304 -11.28 29.97 14.22
C LEU A 304 -12.71 29.55 14.56
N ASP A 305 -12.94 29.17 15.81
CA ASP A 305 -14.25 28.78 16.34
C ASP A 305 -14.32 29.00 17.87
N GLU A 306 -15.46 28.71 18.50
CA GLU A 306 -15.63 28.75 19.95
C GLU A 306 -14.64 27.79 20.62
N GLY A 307 -13.78 28.32 21.48
CA GLY A 307 -12.76 27.52 22.16
C GLY A 307 -11.55 27.13 21.28
N VAL A 308 -11.51 27.51 19.99
CA VAL A 308 -10.48 27.07 19.03
C VAL A 308 -9.80 28.28 18.37
N VAL A 309 -8.46 28.32 18.41
CA VAL A 309 -7.67 29.39 17.80
C VAL A 309 -6.46 28.84 17.03
N GLU A 310 -6.07 29.55 15.98
CA GLU A 310 -4.75 29.37 15.36
C GLU A 310 -3.70 30.11 16.20
N TYR A 311 -2.60 29.43 16.49
CA TYR A 311 -1.42 30.04 17.10
C TYR A 311 -0.13 29.35 16.62
N ALA A 312 0.81 30.15 16.10
CA ALA A 312 2.12 29.67 15.65
C ALA A 312 2.06 28.51 14.64
N GLY A 313 1.09 28.57 13.71
CA GLY A 313 0.89 27.55 12.68
C GLY A 313 0.25 26.26 13.18
N GLU A 314 -0.34 26.26 14.37
CA GLU A 314 -1.06 25.11 14.94
C GLU A 314 -2.46 25.49 15.41
N ILE A 315 -3.35 24.49 15.43
CA ILE A 315 -4.64 24.58 16.09
C ILE A 315 -4.44 24.37 17.60
N VAL A 316 -4.84 25.38 18.38
CA VAL A 316 -4.73 25.36 19.84
C VAL A 316 -6.02 25.77 20.53
N LEU A 317 -6.16 25.35 21.78
CA LEU A 317 -7.29 25.77 22.61
C LEU A 317 -7.21 27.27 22.94
N ALA A 318 -8.36 27.94 22.83
CA ALA A 318 -8.57 29.27 23.38
C ALA A 318 -8.31 29.28 24.90
N ARG A 319 -8.09 30.47 25.47
CA ARG A 319 -7.76 30.57 26.91
C ARG A 319 -8.93 30.20 27.81
N ASP A 320 -10.13 30.46 27.34
CA ASP A 320 -11.41 30.25 28.00
C ASP A 320 -12.05 28.89 27.67
N ALA A 321 -11.48 28.14 26.72
CA ALA A 321 -11.94 26.79 26.35
C ALA A 321 -12.04 25.88 27.58
N ARG A 322 -13.13 25.12 27.66
CA ARG A 322 -13.49 24.20 28.75
C ARG A 322 -13.52 22.75 28.24
N PRO A 323 -12.36 22.12 27.99
CA PRO A 323 -12.32 20.77 27.44
C PRO A 323 -12.93 19.73 28.35
N ASP A 324 -13.05 20.00 29.65
CA ASP A 324 -13.68 19.15 30.66
C ASP A 324 -15.21 19.11 30.62
N THR A 325 -15.85 20.08 29.95
CA THR A 325 -17.33 20.18 29.89
C THR A 325 -17.89 20.31 28.48
N ASP A 326 -17.09 20.80 27.52
CA ASP A 326 -17.53 20.95 26.13
C ASP A 326 -17.36 19.63 25.37
N VAL A 327 -18.47 18.91 25.20
CA VAL A 327 -18.53 17.60 24.53
C VAL A 327 -18.18 17.68 23.04
N GLY A 328 -18.41 18.82 22.38
CA GLY A 328 -18.17 18.99 20.93
C GLY A 328 -16.74 19.43 20.60
N LEU A 329 -15.95 19.87 21.59
CA LEU A 329 -14.67 20.54 21.35
C LEU A 329 -13.65 19.69 20.58
N VAL A 330 -13.65 18.36 20.75
CA VAL A 330 -12.74 17.47 20.02
C VAL A 330 -12.99 17.55 18.51
N LEU A 331 -14.25 17.46 18.09
CA LEU A 331 -14.62 17.52 16.68
C LEU A 331 -14.50 18.93 16.13
N ARG A 332 -14.79 19.97 16.92
CA ARG A 332 -14.56 21.37 16.51
C ARG A 332 -13.08 21.67 16.25
N VAL A 333 -12.18 21.16 17.11
CA VAL A 333 -10.73 21.24 16.90
C VAL A 333 -10.31 20.48 15.64
N ALA A 334 -10.90 19.31 15.41
CA ALA A 334 -10.65 18.50 14.22
C ALA A 334 -11.12 19.21 12.94
N ALA A 335 -12.32 19.76 12.93
CA ALA A 335 -12.91 20.49 11.81
C ALA A 335 -12.05 21.71 11.46
N ALA A 336 -11.62 22.49 12.46
CA ALA A 336 -10.71 23.62 12.25
C ALA A 336 -9.35 23.19 11.67
N ALA A 337 -8.79 22.05 12.11
CA ALA A 337 -7.55 21.50 11.58
C ALA A 337 -7.71 21.02 10.13
N ALA A 338 -8.82 20.33 9.84
CA ALA A 338 -9.12 19.80 8.53
C ALA A 338 -9.35 20.94 7.51
N ASP A 339 -10.16 21.95 7.86
CA ASP A 339 -10.47 23.09 7.00
C ASP A 339 -9.23 23.96 6.69
N THR A 340 -8.44 24.27 7.72
CA THR A 340 -7.26 25.14 7.55
C THR A 340 -6.02 24.41 7.04
N GLY A 341 -5.98 23.08 7.15
CA GLY A 341 -4.79 22.27 6.92
C GLY A 341 -3.68 22.45 7.96
N LEU A 342 -3.95 23.14 9.07
CA LEU A 342 -2.99 23.32 10.15
C LEU A 342 -3.00 22.12 11.11
N PRO A 343 -1.82 21.66 11.56
CA PRO A 343 -1.74 20.56 12.52
C PRO A 343 -2.30 20.96 13.89
N ILE A 344 -2.88 19.99 14.60
CA ILE A 344 -3.32 20.17 15.98
C ILE A 344 -2.08 20.16 16.89
N GLY A 345 -1.94 21.17 17.75
CA GLY A 345 -0.81 21.25 18.68
C GLY A 345 -0.81 20.08 19.67
N ALA A 346 0.37 19.51 19.96
CA ALA A 346 0.50 18.33 20.82
C ALA A 346 -0.15 18.54 22.21
N ALA A 347 0.09 19.70 22.83
CA ALA A 347 -0.51 20.05 24.12
C ALA A 347 -2.05 20.14 24.08
N THR A 348 -2.62 20.52 22.93
CA THR A 348 -4.07 20.51 22.72
C THR A 348 -4.59 19.08 22.70
N LEU A 349 -3.97 18.20 21.92
CA LEU A 349 -4.34 16.78 21.86
C LEU A 349 -4.21 16.12 23.23
N SER A 350 -3.10 16.34 23.95
CA SER A 350 -2.91 15.79 25.30
C SER A 350 -4.01 16.23 26.26
N ARG A 351 -4.35 17.53 26.25
CA ARG A 351 -5.37 18.08 27.13
C ARG A 351 -6.76 17.53 26.79
N LEU A 352 -7.09 17.42 25.51
CA LEU A 352 -8.35 16.82 25.06
C LEU A 352 -8.41 15.33 25.43
N ALA A 353 -7.36 14.55 25.15
CA ALA A 353 -7.32 13.12 25.49
C ALA A 353 -7.52 12.88 27.00
N ALA A 354 -6.93 13.73 27.84
CA ALA A 354 -7.01 13.61 29.30
C ALA A 354 -8.30 14.12 29.93
N SER A 355 -9.01 15.07 29.30
CA SER A 355 -10.13 15.77 29.95
C SER A 355 -11.44 15.82 29.17
N ALA A 356 -11.44 15.55 27.86
CA ALA A 356 -12.67 15.58 27.07
C ALA A 356 -13.70 14.60 27.64
N PRO A 357 -14.94 15.03 27.92
CA PRO A 357 -16.01 14.14 28.36
C PRO A 357 -16.39 13.15 27.26
N GLU A 358 -17.13 12.10 27.61
CA GLU A 358 -17.77 11.23 26.61
C GLU A 358 -18.88 11.97 25.87
N MET A 359 -19.02 11.70 24.58
CA MET A 359 -20.07 12.29 23.76
C MET A 359 -21.43 11.70 24.17
N PRO A 360 -22.48 12.52 24.40
CA PRO A 360 -23.81 12.01 24.71
C PRO A 360 -24.38 11.24 23.51
N VAL A 361 -25.38 10.40 23.77
CA VAL A 361 -26.12 9.66 22.74
C VAL A 361 -27.59 10.08 22.77
N PRO A 362 -28.15 10.64 21.68
CA PRO A 362 -27.48 10.97 20.41
C PRO A 362 -26.47 12.12 20.55
N TRP A 363 -25.53 12.20 19.61
CA TRP A 363 -24.59 13.31 19.53
C TRP A 363 -25.31 14.65 19.32
N PRO A 364 -24.76 15.78 19.81
CA PRO A 364 -25.23 17.10 19.43
C PRO A 364 -25.09 17.30 17.91
N ARG A 365 -26.01 18.05 17.31
CA ARG A 365 -26.04 18.26 15.85
C ARG A 365 -24.75 18.91 15.35
N GLU A 366 -24.24 19.87 16.10
CA GLU A 366 -23.00 20.59 15.78
C GLU A 366 -21.80 19.65 15.74
N ALA A 367 -21.77 18.60 16.56
CA ALA A 367 -20.70 17.60 16.55
C ALA A 367 -20.75 16.74 15.28
N LEU A 368 -21.95 16.37 14.82
CA LEU A 368 -22.11 15.69 13.54
C LEU A 368 -21.70 16.59 12.37
N ASP A 369 -22.09 17.87 12.40
CA ASP A 369 -21.69 18.85 11.38
C ASP A 369 -20.15 19.00 11.33
N ASP A 370 -19.48 19.09 12.47
CA ASP A 370 -18.01 19.12 12.56
C ASP A 370 -17.36 17.84 12.01
N LEU A 371 -17.94 16.65 12.28
CA LEU A 371 -17.46 15.39 11.69
C LEU A 371 -17.58 15.43 10.16
N LEU A 372 -18.68 15.94 9.62
CA LEU A 372 -18.88 16.06 8.17
C LEU A 372 -17.87 17.04 7.54
N VAL A 373 -17.53 18.13 8.23
CA VAL A 373 -16.44 19.05 7.81
C VAL A 373 -15.12 18.30 7.75
N VAL A 374 -14.78 17.52 8.79
CA VAL A 374 -13.55 16.71 8.79
C VAL A 374 -13.52 15.76 7.59
N LEU A 375 -14.58 14.99 7.36
CA LEU A 375 -14.63 14.00 6.27
C LEU A 375 -14.64 14.63 4.87
N SER A 376 -15.10 15.88 4.75
CA SER A 376 -15.21 16.60 3.48
C SER A 376 -14.02 17.51 3.16
N ALA A 377 -13.01 17.57 4.03
CA ALA A 377 -11.87 18.48 3.88
C ALA A 377 -10.83 18.04 2.83
N GLY A 378 -11.00 16.85 2.24
CA GLY A 378 -10.06 16.31 1.26
C GLY A 378 -8.74 15.89 1.92
N PRO A 379 -7.55 16.14 1.30
CA PRO A 379 -6.28 15.58 1.76
C PRO A 379 -5.87 15.91 3.21
N THR A 380 -6.40 16.96 3.82
CA THR A 380 -6.10 17.36 5.22
C THR A 380 -6.81 16.47 6.25
N THR A 381 -7.88 15.79 5.86
CA THR A 381 -8.62 14.78 6.66
C THR A 381 -7.67 13.73 7.22
N VAL A 382 -6.74 13.28 6.38
CA VAL A 382 -5.71 12.28 6.67
C VAL A 382 -4.92 12.61 7.92
N THR A 383 -4.30 13.79 7.96
CA THR A 383 -3.40 14.16 9.06
C THR A 383 -4.18 14.49 10.32
N THR A 384 -5.41 14.98 10.15
CA THR A 384 -6.33 15.32 11.25
C THR A 384 -6.78 14.06 11.99
N ILE A 385 -7.33 13.08 11.27
CA ILE A 385 -7.78 11.82 11.87
C ILE A 385 -6.59 11.04 12.43
N GLU A 386 -5.44 11.02 11.74
CA GLU A 386 -4.21 10.40 12.25
C GLU A 386 -3.83 10.97 13.63
N ALA A 387 -3.85 12.29 13.81
CA ALA A 387 -3.50 12.92 15.08
C ALA A 387 -4.49 12.57 16.22
N LEU A 388 -5.78 12.45 15.91
CA LEU A 388 -6.80 12.02 16.86
C LEU A 388 -6.67 10.53 17.21
N ASP A 389 -6.45 9.69 16.20
CA ASP A 389 -6.27 8.24 16.35
C ASP A 389 -5.05 7.91 17.22
N ARG A 390 -3.91 8.57 16.95
CA ARG A 390 -2.68 8.43 17.75
C ARG A 390 -2.85 8.80 19.21
N THR A 391 -3.82 9.67 19.54
CA THR A 391 -4.10 10.08 20.93
C THR A 391 -5.31 9.37 21.54
N GLY A 392 -5.89 8.38 20.83
CA GLY A 392 -7.06 7.62 21.27
C GLY A 392 -8.37 8.41 21.19
N LEU A 393 -8.34 9.68 20.80
CA LEU A 393 -9.53 10.52 20.65
C LEU A 393 -10.45 9.98 19.55
N TRP A 394 -9.90 9.46 18.46
CA TRP A 394 -10.70 8.90 17.37
C TRP A 394 -11.43 7.62 17.77
N GLY A 395 -10.73 6.65 18.39
CA GLY A 395 -11.34 5.42 18.89
C GLY A 395 -12.40 5.66 19.98
N ARG A 396 -12.26 6.73 20.77
CA ARG A 396 -13.33 7.16 21.71
C ARG A 396 -14.59 7.65 21.00
N LEU A 397 -14.45 8.28 19.83
CA LEU A 397 -15.59 8.76 19.03
C LEU A 397 -16.20 7.62 18.20
N LEU A 398 -15.39 6.68 17.72
CA LEU A 398 -15.81 5.55 16.89
C LEU A 398 -15.15 4.25 17.39
N PRO A 399 -15.70 3.61 18.44
CA PRO A 399 -15.11 2.39 19.02
C PRO A 399 -14.96 1.24 18.02
N GLU A 400 -15.81 1.20 17.00
CA GLU A 400 -15.78 0.19 15.94
C GLU A 400 -14.49 0.24 15.10
N TRP A 401 -13.77 1.36 15.16
CA TRP A 401 -12.50 1.63 14.48
C TRP A 401 -11.38 0.67 14.87
N ASP A 402 -11.32 0.24 16.13
CA ASP A 402 -10.22 -0.57 16.65
C ASP A 402 -10.05 -1.90 15.90
N ALA A 403 -11.13 -2.44 15.31
CA ALA A 403 -11.07 -3.67 14.54
C ALA A 403 -10.42 -3.51 13.15
N ILE A 404 -10.49 -2.30 12.57
CA ILE A 404 -9.91 -1.98 11.26
C ILE A 404 -8.58 -1.22 11.36
N ARG A 405 -8.26 -0.69 12.55
CA ARG A 405 -7.03 0.04 12.84
C ARG A 405 -5.80 -0.80 12.52
N ASP A 406 -4.92 -0.24 11.68
CA ASP A 406 -3.71 -0.87 11.18
C ASP A 406 -3.92 -2.23 10.48
N LEU A 407 -5.16 -2.62 10.17
CA LEU A 407 -5.49 -3.90 9.57
C LEU A 407 -4.93 -3.96 8.14
N PRO A 408 -3.97 -4.86 7.83
CA PRO A 408 -3.43 -4.98 6.49
C PRO A 408 -4.52 -5.47 5.52
N PRO A 409 -4.51 -5.00 4.26
CA PRO A 409 -5.45 -5.51 3.29
C PRO A 409 -5.13 -6.96 2.95
N ARG A 410 -6.16 -7.75 2.65
CA ARG A 410 -6.01 -9.12 2.16
C ARG A 410 -5.75 -9.19 0.65
N ASP A 411 -6.28 -8.23 -0.11
CA ASP A 411 -6.09 -8.14 -1.56
C ASP A 411 -4.87 -7.27 -1.91
N VAL A 412 -4.10 -7.74 -2.89
CA VAL A 412 -2.88 -7.10 -3.43
C VAL A 412 -3.18 -5.76 -4.10
N ALA A 413 -4.41 -5.54 -4.58
CA ALA A 413 -4.81 -4.28 -5.19
C ALA A 413 -4.82 -3.10 -4.22
N HIS A 414 -5.01 -3.37 -2.92
CA HIS A 414 -5.09 -2.33 -1.90
C HIS A 414 -3.71 -1.81 -1.54
N LYS A 415 -3.53 -0.50 -1.69
CA LYS A 415 -2.32 0.22 -1.31
C LYS A 415 -2.23 0.48 0.20
N TRP A 416 -3.36 0.51 0.89
CA TRP A 416 -3.47 1.01 2.26
C TRP A 416 -3.97 -0.06 3.22
N THR A 417 -3.65 0.08 4.51
CA THR A 417 -4.39 -0.59 5.59
C THR A 417 -5.86 -0.17 5.56
N VAL A 418 -6.77 -0.99 6.10
CA VAL A 418 -8.22 -0.77 5.99
C VAL A 418 -8.65 0.58 6.58
N ASP A 419 -8.16 0.90 7.78
CA ASP A 419 -8.37 2.21 8.41
C ASP A 419 -7.90 3.39 7.54
N ARG A 420 -6.72 3.27 6.93
CA ARG A 420 -6.21 4.30 6.03
C ARG A 420 -7.05 4.38 4.75
N HIS A 421 -7.47 3.24 4.23
CA HIS A 421 -8.29 3.14 3.04
C HIS A 421 -9.63 3.87 3.21
N VAL A 422 -10.37 3.65 4.30
CA VAL A 422 -11.65 4.35 4.52
C VAL A 422 -11.50 5.88 4.58
N ILE A 423 -10.38 6.37 5.13
CA ILE A 423 -10.09 7.82 5.11
C ILE A 423 -9.75 8.32 3.70
N GLU A 424 -8.94 7.58 2.95
CA GLU A 424 -8.65 7.91 1.55
C GLU A 424 -9.91 7.85 0.67
N THR A 425 -10.85 6.95 0.96
CA THR A 425 -12.17 6.91 0.33
C THR A 425 -12.95 8.19 0.64
N ALA A 426 -12.96 8.66 1.89
CA ALA A 426 -13.57 9.95 2.23
C ALA A 426 -12.89 11.14 1.51
N VAL A 427 -11.56 11.13 1.41
CA VAL A 427 -10.81 12.14 0.63
C VAL A 427 -11.23 12.15 -0.85
N ASN A 428 -11.41 10.98 -1.46
CA ASN A 428 -11.85 10.86 -2.86
C ASN A 428 -13.34 11.14 -3.05
N ALA A 429 -14.15 11.00 -1.99
CA ALA A 429 -15.57 11.29 -1.99
C ALA A 429 -15.86 12.80 -1.88
N ALA A 430 -15.03 13.58 -1.17
CA ALA A 430 -15.24 15.01 -0.96
C ALA A 430 -15.44 15.82 -2.27
N PRO A 431 -14.64 15.62 -3.35
CA PRO A 431 -14.86 16.29 -4.65
C PRO A 431 -16.13 15.88 -5.37
N LEU A 432 -16.79 14.78 -4.97
CA LEU A 432 -18.02 14.26 -5.56
C LEU A 432 -19.28 14.78 -4.86
N SER A 433 -19.14 15.56 -3.79
CA SER A 433 -20.24 16.11 -2.99
C SER A 433 -21.29 16.87 -3.82
N THR A 434 -20.89 17.52 -4.90
CA THR A 434 -21.79 18.27 -5.79
C THR A 434 -22.52 17.40 -6.82
N ARG A 435 -22.17 16.12 -6.94
CA ARG A 435 -22.81 15.17 -7.87
C ARG A 435 -23.99 14.41 -7.24
N VAL A 436 -24.17 14.54 -5.93
CA VAL A 436 -25.18 13.79 -5.15
C VAL A 436 -26.06 14.74 -4.35
N ALA A 437 -27.33 14.36 -4.13
CA ALA A 437 -28.24 15.14 -3.30
C ALA A 437 -27.97 15.02 -1.79
N ARG A 438 -27.23 13.98 -1.38
CA ARG A 438 -26.89 13.67 0.01
C ARG A 438 -25.38 13.52 0.22
N PRO A 439 -24.61 14.62 0.14
CA PRO A 439 -23.16 14.59 0.35
C PRO A 439 -22.76 14.16 1.77
N ASP A 440 -23.63 14.40 2.75
CA ASP A 440 -23.49 13.93 4.12
C ASP A 440 -23.49 12.40 4.22
N LEU A 441 -24.44 11.72 3.56
CA LEU A 441 -24.49 10.26 3.50
C LEU A 441 -23.36 9.67 2.66
N LEU A 442 -22.88 10.38 1.64
CA LEU A 442 -21.67 9.99 0.90
C LEU A 442 -20.43 10.02 1.82
N ALA A 443 -20.25 11.08 2.61
CA ALA A 443 -19.12 11.20 3.53
C ALA A 443 -19.15 10.13 4.62
N LEU A 444 -20.32 9.89 5.23
CA LEU A 444 -20.49 8.84 6.24
C LEU A 444 -20.37 7.44 5.65
N GLY A 445 -20.93 7.21 4.45
CA GLY A 445 -20.77 5.97 3.71
C GLY A 445 -19.31 5.67 3.40
N ALA A 446 -18.54 6.67 2.99
CA ALA A 446 -17.10 6.54 2.74
C ALA A 446 -16.34 6.12 4.01
N LEU A 447 -16.67 6.69 5.17
CA LEU A 447 -16.08 6.31 6.45
C LEU A 447 -16.47 4.87 6.88
N LEU A 448 -17.70 4.45 6.60
CA LEU A 448 -18.28 3.22 7.16
C LEU A 448 -18.30 2.01 6.22
N HIS A 449 -18.09 2.17 4.90
CA HIS A 449 -18.29 1.09 3.93
C HIS A 449 -17.53 -0.20 4.28
N ASP A 450 -16.34 -0.06 4.86
CA ASP A 450 -15.44 -1.15 5.21
C ASP A 450 -15.32 -1.40 6.73
N ILE A 451 -16.15 -0.74 7.56
CA ILE A 451 -16.05 -0.80 9.03
C ILE A 451 -16.25 -2.23 9.60
N GLY A 452 -16.90 -3.11 8.82
CA GLY A 452 -17.12 -4.51 9.17
C GLY A 452 -15.88 -5.41 9.02
N LYS A 453 -14.81 -4.97 8.34
CA LYS A 453 -13.61 -5.79 8.11
C LYS A 453 -12.93 -6.20 9.43
N GLY A 454 -12.15 -7.29 9.36
CA GLY A 454 -11.36 -7.80 10.50
C GLY A 454 -12.08 -8.77 11.43
N ARG A 455 -13.32 -9.18 11.12
CA ARG A 455 -14.16 -9.99 12.03
C ARG A 455 -14.58 -11.37 11.50
N GLY A 456 -14.02 -11.81 10.37
CA GLY A 456 -14.18 -13.19 9.86
C GLY A 456 -15.56 -13.54 9.30
N VAL A 457 -16.37 -12.54 8.98
CA VAL A 457 -17.68 -12.64 8.32
C VAL A 457 -17.74 -11.62 7.18
N ASP A 458 -18.72 -11.73 6.28
CA ASP A 458 -18.96 -10.75 5.21
C ASP A 458 -19.02 -9.34 5.81
N HIS A 459 -18.03 -8.51 5.43
CA HIS A 459 -17.83 -7.19 6.02
C HIS A 459 -18.92 -6.21 5.60
N SER A 460 -19.57 -6.41 4.47
CA SER A 460 -20.65 -5.55 3.98
C SER A 460 -21.93 -5.79 4.78
N VAL A 461 -22.24 -7.07 5.10
CA VAL A 461 -23.37 -7.42 5.98
C VAL A 461 -23.13 -6.91 7.38
N LEU A 462 -21.96 -7.19 7.95
CA LEU A 462 -21.64 -6.75 9.30
C LEU A 462 -21.54 -5.22 9.38
N GLY A 463 -20.93 -4.57 8.39
CA GLY A 463 -20.83 -3.12 8.29
C GLY A 463 -22.20 -2.45 8.24
N ALA A 464 -23.17 -3.03 7.51
CA ALA A 464 -24.54 -2.54 7.50
C ALA A 464 -25.20 -2.63 8.89
N GLY A 465 -24.98 -3.74 9.61
CA GLY A 465 -25.42 -3.88 11.00
C GLY A 465 -24.80 -2.82 11.93
N LEU A 466 -23.50 -2.57 11.80
CA LEU A 466 -22.81 -1.51 12.54
C LEU A 466 -23.33 -0.12 12.17
N ALA A 467 -23.68 0.14 10.92
CA ALA A 467 -24.27 1.42 10.50
C ALA A 467 -25.63 1.68 11.18
N LEU A 468 -26.44 0.65 11.43
CA LEU A 468 -27.70 0.75 12.19
C LEU A 468 -27.48 1.09 13.67
N GLU A 469 -26.33 0.75 14.24
CA GLU A 469 -25.94 1.11 15.62
C GLU A 469 -25.29 2.51 15.69
N ILE A 470 -24.40 2.81 14.74
CA ILE A 470 -23.66 4.07 14.66
C ILE A 470 -24.59 5.24 14.31
N GLY A 471 -25.52 5.06 13.36
CA GLY A 471 -26.37 6.13 12.86
C GLY A 471 -27.19 6.85 13.95
N PRO A 472 -27.96 6.13 14.78
CA PRO A 472 -28.68 6.72 15.90
C PRO A 472 -27.74 7.36 16.94
N ARG A 473 -26.55 6.79 17.14
CA ARG A 473 -25.52 7.35 18.03
C ARG A 473 -25.05 8.73 17.55
N LEU A 474 -24.85 8.89 16.25
CA LEU A 474 -24.49 10.16 15.61
C LEU A 474 -25.66 11.16 15.54
N GLY A 475 -26.88 10.77 15.93
CA GLY A 475 -28.08 11.62 15.87
C GLY A 475 -28.74 11.68 14.49
N ILE A 476 -28.47 10.71 13.61
CA ILE A 476 -29.03 10.63 12.26
C ILE A 476 -30.49 10.16 12.32
N ALA A 477 -31.34 10.70 11.44
CA ALA A 477 -32.76 10.33 11.42
C ALA A 477 -32.97 8.88 10.96
N PRO A 478 -33.95 8.13 11.50
CA PRO A 478 -34.10 6.70 11.21
C PRO A 478 -34.15 6.32 9.73
N VAL A 479 -34.82 7.12 8.89
CA VAL A 479 -34.90 6.87 7.43
C VAL A 479 -33.54 6.98 6.74
N GLU A 480 -32.67 7.85 7.25
CA GLU A 480 -31.34 8.10 6.70
C GLU A 480 -30.33 7.05 7.21
N VAL A 481 -30.54 6.55 8.44
CA VAL A 481 -29.80 5.40 9.00
C VAL A 481 -30.01 4.16 8.14
N GLU A 482 -31.25 3.89 7.72
CA GLU A 482 -31.55 2.77 6.81
C GLU A 482 -30.86 2.94 5.46
N LEU A 483 -30.90 4.15 4.86
CA LEU A 483 -30.20 4.42 3.60
C LEU A 483 -28.68 4.25 3.75
N LEU A 484 -28.09 4.73 4.86
CA LEU A 484 -26.67 4.55 5.16
C LEU A 484 -26.31 3.07 5.32
N ALA A 485 -27.14 2.28 6.02
CA ALA A 485 -26.94 0.85 6.16
C ALA A 485 -27.02 0.13 4.80
N GLN A 486 -27.95 0.50 3.93
CA GLN A 486 -28.04 0.00 2.56
C GLN A 486 -26.83 0.39 1.71
N LEU A 487 -26.33 1.62 1.86
CA LEU A 487 -25.13 2.10 1.18
C LEU A 487 -23.90 1.26 1.57
N VAL A 488 -23.72 1.00 2.88
CA VAL A 488 -22.66 0.10 3.37
C VAL A 488 -22.89 -1.34 2.92
N ARG A 489 -24.13 -1.84 2.95
CA ARG A 489 -24.46 -3.21 2.53
C ARG A 489 -24.09 -3.49 1.07
N HIS A 490 -24.27 -2.50 0.22
CA HIS A 490 -24.19 -2.62 -1.23
C HIS A 490 -22.98 -1.91 -1.85
N HIS A 491 -21.99 -1.44 -1.07
CA HIS A 491 -20.85 -0.69 -1.59
C HIS A 491 -20.07 -1.42 -2.70
N LEU A 492 -20.05 -2.75 -2.71
CA LEU A 492 -19.42 -3.57 -3.76
C LEU A 492 -20.34 -3.92 -4.94
N LEU A 493 -21.65 -3.61 -4.87
CA LEU A 493 -22.65 -4.05 -5.86
C LEU A 493 -22.33 -3.54 -7.27
N LEU A 494 -22.19 -2.22 -7.43
CA LEU A 494 -21.91 -1.61 -8.73
C LEU A 494 -20.57 -2.06 -9.32
N PRO A 495 -19.43 -2.03 -8.60
CA PRO A 495 -18.16 -2.44 -9.20
C PRO A 495 -18.15 -3.93 -9.54
N MET A 496 -18.78 -4.79 -8.74
CA MET A 496 -18.87 -6.22 -9.04
C MET A 496 -19.76 -6.49 -10.26
N VAL A 497 -20.99 -5.97 -10.31
CA VAL A 497 -21.89 -6.20 -11.45
C VAL A 497 -21.31 -5.60 -12.73
N ALA A 498 -20.77 -4.38 -12.64
CA ALA A 498 -20.16 -3.71 -13.78
C ALA A 498 -18.94 -4.44 -14.33
N THR A 499 -18.25 -5.30 -13.56
CA THR A 499 -17.04 -6.02 -14.01
C THR A 499 -17.20 -7.53 -14.16
N ARG A 500 -18.27 -8.11 -13.62
CA ARG A 500 -18.50 -9.57 -13.56
C ARG A 500 -19.84 -10.01 -14.14
N SER A 501 -20.60 -9.12 -14.74
CA SER A 501 -21.89 -9.45 -15.36
C SER A 501 -22.05 -8.82 -16.74
N ASP A 502 -22.97 -9.39 -17.52
CA ASP A 502 -23.41 -8.82 -18.79
C ASP A 502 -24.42 -7.69 -18.53
N LEU A 503 -24.07 -6.48 -18.93
CA LEU A 503 -24.93 -5.31 -18.75
C LEU A 503 -26.06 -5.25 -19.78
N ASN A 504 -26.00 -6.08 -20.83
CA ASN A 504 -27.03 -6.19 -21.85
C ASN A 504 -28.18 -7.12 -21.45
N ASP A 505 -27.99 -7.98 -20.45
CA ASP A 505 -29.07 -8.79 -19.89
C ASP A 505 -30.01 -7.94 -19.01
N PRO A 506 -31.29 -7.77 -19.39
CA PRO A 506 -32.26 -7.03 -18.59
C PRO A 506 -32.39 -7.56 -17.15
N LYS A 507 -32.26 -8.88 -16.94
CA LYS A 507 -32.35 -9.48 -15.60
C LYS A 507 -31.21 -9.03 -14.70
N THR A 508 -30.03 -8.80 -15.26
CA THR A 508 -28.89 -8.26 -14.50
C THR A 508 -29.20 -6.86 -13.98
N ILE A 509 -29.81 -6.00 -14.81
CA ILE A 509 -30.22 -4.65 -14.39
C ILE A 509 -31.34 -4.71 -13.35
N GLU A 510 -32.38 -5.53 -13.58
CA GLU A 510 -33.49 -5.71 -12.64
C GLU A 510 -33.01 -6.20 -11.27
N ARG A 511 -32.03 -7.11 -11.22
CA ARG A 511 -31.42 -7.58 -9.97
C ARG A 511 -30.77 -6.44 -9.18
N VAL A 512 -30.05 -5.54 -9.84
CA VAL A 512 -29.45 -4.36 -9.19
C VAL A 512 -30.52 -3.43 -8.66
N VAL A 513 -31.54 -3.12 -9.47
CA VAL A 513 -32.66 -2.25 -9.06
C VAL A 513 -33.41 -2.85 -7.86
N ASN A 514 -33.68 -4.16 -7.88
CA ASN A 514 -34.33 -4.86 -6.78
C ASN A 514 -33.48 -4.89 -5.51
N ALA A 515 -32.16 -5.09 -5.63
CA ALA A 515 -31.25 -5.04 -4.48
C ALA A 515 -31.28 -3.65 -3.82
N LEU A 516 -31.39 -2.59 -4.61
CA LEU A 516 -31.49 -1.20 -4.13
C LEU A 516 -32.94 -0.78 -3.81
N SER A 517 -33.90 -1.72 -3.82
CA SER A 517 -35.32 -1.46 -3.57
C SER A 517 -35.95 -0.36 -4.46
N GLY A 518 -35.39 -0.13 -5.65
CA GLY A 518 -35.84 0.93 -6.55
C GLY A 518 -35.49 2.36 -6.10
N ASP A 519 -34.61 2.52 -5.10
CA ASP A 519 -34.25 3.85 -4.57
C ASP A 519 -33.19 4.53 -5.44
N ALA A 520 -33.62 5.54 -6.19
CA ALA A 520 -32.75 6.34 -7.06
C ALA A 520 -31.72 7.18 -6.28
N LEU A 521 -32.07 7.65 -5.07
CA LEU A 521 -31.14 8.41 -4.23
C LEU A 521 -30.00 7.51 -3.74
N LEU A 522 -30.34 6.29 -3.31
CA LEU A 522 -29.33 5.29 -2.94
C LEU A 522 -28.41 4.94 -4.12
N LEU A 523 -28.96 4.73 -5.32
CA LEU A 523 -28.17 4.47 -6.52
C LEU A 523 -27.17 5.60 -6.83
N ASP A 524 -27.62 6.86 -6.73
CA ASP A 524 -26.79 8.03 -7.00
C ASP A 524 -25.62 8.17 -6.00
N VAL A 525 -25.90 7.98 -4.71
CA VAL A 525 -24.87 8.04 -3.65
C VAL A 525 -23.93 6.84 -3.76
N LEU A 526 -24.45 5.64 -4.03
CA LEU A 526 -23.66 4.42 -4.21
C LEU A 526 -22.72 4.52 -5.42
N HIS A 527 -23.15 5.17 -6.50
CA HIS A 527 -22.31 5.43 -7.65
C HIS A 527 -21.10 6.31 -7.28
N ALA A 528 -21.33 7.42 -6.57
CA ALA A 528 -20.26 8.30 -6.12
C ALA A 528 -19.32 7.59 -5.12
N LEU A 529 -19.86 6.81 -4.19
CA LEU A 529 -19.08 6.02 -3.24
C LEU A 529 -18.20 4.99 -3.96
N THR A 530 -18.74 4.31 -4.97
CA THR A 530 -18.00 3.33 -5.79
C THR A 530 -16.80 3.95 -6.51
N GLU A 531 -16.98 5.15 -7.08
CA GLU A 531 -15.89 5.91 -7.71
C GLU A 531 -14.82 6.29 -6.67
N ALA A 532 -15.24 6.80 -5.51
CA ALA A 532 -14.34 7.21 -4.44
C ALA A 532 -13.51 6.03 -3.88
N ASP A 533 -14.18 4.92 -3.57
CA ASP A 533 -13.57 3.69 -3.06
C ASP A 533 -12.56 3.13 -4.06
N SER A 534 -12.97 2.95 -5.32
CA SER A 534 -12.08 2.43 -6.36
C SER A 534 -10.84 3.29 -6.60
N LYS A 535 -10.93 4.62 -6.43
CA LYS A 535 -9.78 5.53 -6.49
C LYS A 535 -8.85 5.39 -5.28
N ALA A 536 -9.42 5.09 -4.11
CA ALA A 536 -8.68 4.90 -2.87
C ALA A 536 -8.02 3.52 -2.76
N THR A 537 -8.51 2.49 -3.45
CA THR A 537 -7.97 1.13 -3.41
C THR A 537 -6.50 1.08 -3.83
N GLY A 538 -6.18 1.51 -5.06
CA GLY A 538 -4.81 1.43 -5.57
C GLY A 538 -4.65 1.87 -7.03
N PRO A 539 -3.40 1.99 -7.52
CA PRO A 539 -3.12 2.41 -8.88
C PRO A 539 -3.78 1.48 -9.92
N GLY A 540 -4.55 2.06 -10.84
CA GLY A 540 -5.19 1.32 -11.94
C GLY A 540 -6.51 0.62 -11.58
N VAL A 541 -6.95 0.63 -10.31
CA VAL A 541 -8.25 0.06 -9.92
C VAL A 541 -9.43 0.88 -10.47
N TRP A 542 -9.32 2.20 -10.45
CA TRP A 542 -10.20 3.10 -11.20
C TRP A 542 -9.56 3.48 -12.53
N SER A 543 -10.26 3.18 -13.63
CA SER A 543 -9.86 3.52 -14.99
C SER A 543 -11.02 4.11 -15.76
N GLU A 544 -10.76 4.82 -16.87
CA GLU A 544 -11.83 5.33 -17.75
C GLU A 544 -12.77 4.22 -18.23
N TRP A 545 -12.29 2.98 -18.34
CA TRP A 545 -13.11 1.83 -18.68
C TRP A 545 -14.08 1.43 -17.58
N LYS A 546 -13.55 1.28 -16.36
CA LYS A 546 -14.38 0.89 -15.21
C LYS A 546 -15.43 1.98 -14.96
N ALA A 547 -15.05 3.25 -15.12
CA ALA A 547 -15.96 4.38 -15.09
C ALA A 547 -17.09 4.22 -16.12
N SER A 548 -16.78 4.01 -17.41
CA SER A 548 -17.81 3.87 -18.45
C SER A 548 -18.77 2.69 -18.21
N LEU A 549 -18.27 1.57 -17.69
CA LEU A 549 -19.09 0.40 -17.38
C LEU A 549 -20.07 0.68 -16.22
N ILE A 550 -19.58 1.34 -15.17
CA ILE A 550 -20.41 1.71 -14.02
C ILE A 550 -21.43 2.79 -14.43
N GLU A 551 -21.02 3.77 -15.22
CA GLU A 551 -21.90 4.80 -15.76
C GLU A 551 -23.03 4.20 -16.61
N ASP A 552 -22.72 3.23 -17.49
CA ASP A 552 -23.74 2.55 -18.29
C ASP A 552 -24.69 1.71 -17.42
N LEU A 553 -24.16 0.97 -16.43
CA LEU A 553 -24.99 0.24 -15.47
C LEU A 553 -25.94 1.17 -14.71
N VAL A 554 -25.43 2.28 -14.17
CA VAL A 554 -26.23 3.27 -13.42
C VAL A 554 -27.29 3.90 -14.34
N ARG A 555 -26.93 4.25 -15.58
CA ARG A 555 -27.88 4.78 -16.57
C ARG A 555 -29.01 3.80 -16.85
N ARG A 556 -28.70 2.52 -17.07
CA ARG A 556 -29.71 1.46 -17.30
C ARG A 556 -30.60 1.24 -16.08
N CYS A 557 -30.03 1.24 -14.87
CA CYS A 557 -30.80 1.15 -13.63
C CYS A 557 -31.79 2.33 -13.49
N ARG A 558 -31.36 3.56 -13.82
CA ARG A 558 -32.25 4.73 -13.82
C ARG A 558 -33.42 4.60 -14.79
N LEU A 559 -33.19 4.06 -15.99
CA LEU A 559 -34.26 3.79 -16.96
C LEU A 559 -35.30 2.84 -16.37
N VAL A 560 -34.87 1.70 -15.82
CA VAL A 560 -35.76 0.73 -15.19
C VAL A 560 -36.52 1.32 -14.00
N MET A 561 -35.85 2.08 -13.14
CA MET A 561 -36.48 2.78 -12.01
C MET A 561 -37.51 3.84 -12.45
N ALA A 562 -37.29 4.46 -13.62
CA ALA A 562 -38.24 5.39 -14.24
C ALA A 562 -39.40 4.69 -14.98
N GLY A 563 -39.37 3.35 -15.08
CA GLY A 563 -40.33 2.57 -15.88
C GLY A 563 -40.11 2.70 -17.39
N GLU A 564 -38.93 3.16 -17.81
CA GLU A 564 -38.54 3.26 -19.21
C GLU A 564 -37.98 1.93 -19.72
N PRO A 565 -38.21 1.56 -20.99
CA PRO A 565 -37.66 0.34 -21.55
C PRO A 565 -36.13 0.43 -21.59
N LEU A 566 -35.46 -0.68 -21.25
CA LEU A 566 -34.04 -0.79 -21.47
C LEU A 566 -33.75 -0.74 -22.97
N PRO A 567 -32.62 -0.14 -23.39
CA PRO A 567 -32.15 -0.29 -24.76
C PRO A 567 -31.99 -1.79 -25.02
N GLU A 568 -32.72 -2.33 -25.99
CA GLU A 568 -32.43 -3.67 -26.47
C GLU A 568 -30.99 -3.69 -26.97
N ALA A 569 -30.24 -4.74 -26.61
CA ALA A 569 -28.96 -4.98 -27.26
C ALA A 569 -29.24 -4.98 -28.76
N GLU A 570 -28.65 -4.04 -29.51
CA GLU A 570 -28.77 -4.11 -30.97
C GLU A 570 -28.30 -5.52 -31.35
N PRO A 571 -29.12 -6.32 -32.05
CA PRO A 571 -28.62 -7.54 -32.66
C PRO A 571 -27.35 -7.16 -33.40
N ALA A 572 -26.30 -7.99 -33.32
CA ALA A 572 -25.03 -7.76 -34.01
C ALA A 572 -25.32 -7.06 -35.35
N ALA A 573 -24.86 -5.80 -35.48
CA ALA A 573 -25.50 -4.81 -36.36
C ALA A 573 -25.97 -5.45 -37.67
N PRO A 574 -27.19 -5.18 -38.18
CA PRO A 574 -27.80 -5.93 -39.30
C PRO A 574 -26.88 -6.15 -40.51
N GLN A 575 -25.91 -5.25 -40.71
CA GLN A 575 -24.80 -5.41 -41.65
C GLN A 575 -23.98 -6.72 -41.46
N TYR A 576 -23.62 -7.14 -40.24
CA TYR A 576 -22.86 -8.37 -39.98
C TYR A 576 -23.71 -9.63 -40.13
N LEU A 577 -25.01 -9.55 -39.82
CA LEU A 577 -25.96 -10.63 -40.11
C LEU A 577 -26.15 -10.83 -41.62
N SER A 578 -26.15 -9.75 -42.41
CA SER A 578 -26.21 -9.83 -43.88
C SER A 578 -24.94 -10.43 -44.51
N LEU A 579 -23.79 -10.34 -43.82
CA LEU A 579 -22.52 -10.93 -44.22
C LEU A 579 -22.43 -12.45 -43.94
N ALA A 580 -23.29 -12.99 -43.06
CA ALA A 580 -23.38 -14.44 -42.81
C ALA A 580 -23.79 -15.23 -44.06
N ALA A 581 -24.50 -14.60 -45.02
CA ALA A 581 -24.95 -15.21 -46.26
C ALA A 581 -23.78 -15.73 -47.14
N ASP A 582 -22.64 -15.03 -47.13
CA ASP A 582 -21.46 -15.38 -47.93
C ASP A 582 -20.49 -16.33 -47.19
N ARG A 583 -20.77 -16.66 -45.91
CA ARG A 583 -19.93 -17.51 -45.04
C ARG A 583 -18.45 -17.11 -45.01
N SER A 584 -18.14 -15.84 -45.21
CA SER A 584 -16.76 -15.35 -45.30
C SER A 584 -16.27 -14.79 -43.96
N VAL A 585 -14.96 -14.72 -43.75
CA VAL A 585 -14.36 -14.17 -42.54
C VAL A 585 -14.33 -12.64 -42.63
N HIS A 586 -14.86 -11.97 -41.60
CA HIS A 586 -14.93 -10.53 -41.50
C HIS A 586 -14.19 -10.04 -40.25
N VAL A 587 -13.44 -8.94 -40.40
CA VAL A 587 -12.87 -8.19 -39.29
C VAL A 587 -13.12 -6.71 -39.55
N ASP A 588 -13.69 -6.03 -38.57
CA ASP A 588 -13.95 -4.60 -38.59
C ASP A 588 -13.35 -3.95 -37.33
N ILE A 589 -12.86 -2.72 -37.47
CA ILE A 589 -12.23 -1.98 -36.38
C ILE A 589 -12.80 -0.57 -36.37
N LYS A 590 -13.43 -0.18 -35.27
CA LYS A 590 -14.01 1.16 -35.07
C LYS A 590 -13.44 1.83 -33.84
N PRO A 591 -13.19 3.15 -33.84
CA PRO A 591 -12.84 3.87 -32.61
C PRO A 591 -14.01 3.86 -31.61
N SER A 592 -13.73 3.49 -30.36
CA SER A 592 -14.72 3.41 -29.26
C SER A 592 -14.60 4.59 -28.26
N GLY A 593 -13.73 5.55 -28.56
CA GLY A 593 -13.38 6.69 -27.68
C GLY A 593 -12.04 6.48 -26.97
N GLY A 594 -11.27 7.56 -26.79
CA GLY A 594 -9.91 7.52 -26.22
C GLY A 594 -8.94 6.70 -27.10
N GLU A 595 -8.11 5.86 -26.47
CA GLU A 595 -7.16 4.95 -27.15
C GLU A 595 -7.78 3.57 -27.51
N ARG A 596 -9.10 3.39 -27.34
CA ARG A 596 -9.77 2.10 -27.52
C ARG A 596 -10.44 1.93 -28.88
N LEU A 597 -10.54 0.67 -29.28
CA LEU A 597 -11.10 0.23 -30.54
C LEU A 597 -12.11 -0.91 -30.27
N ASP A 598 -13.27 -0.82 -30.91
CA ASP A 598 -14.20 -1.93 -31.04
C ASP A 598 -13.77 -2.76 -32.25
N VAL A 599 -13.43 -4.03 -32.00
CA VAL A 599 -13.04 -4.98 -33.04
C VAL A 599 -14.09 -6.06 -33.14
N VAL A 600 -14.74 -6.15 -34.29
CA VAL A 600 -15.71 -7.22 -34.58
C VAL A 600 -15.02 -8.26 -35.45
N MET A 601 -14.99 -9.51 -35.01
CA MET A 601 -14.46 -10.64 -35.75
C MET A 601 -15.58 -11.67 -35.96
N ALA A 602 -15.99 -11.89 -37.20
CA ALA A 602 -17.11 -12.76 -37.54
C ALA A 602 -16.74 -13.81 -38.60
N ALA A 603 -17.19 -15.05 -38.42
CA ALA A 603 -16.90 -16.17 -39.31
C ALA A 603 -17.92 -17.31 -39.12
N PRO A 604 -17.97 -18.31 -40.02
CA PRO A 604 -18.73 -19.53 -39.79
C PRO A 604 -18.37 -20.15 -38.44
N ASP A 605 -19.39 -20.50 -37.67
CA ASP A 605 -19.21 -20.99 -36.31
C ASP A 605 -18.45 -22.32 -36.32
N GLN A 606 -17.36 -22.35 -35.56
CA GLN A 606 -16.49 -23.51 -35.41
C GLN A 606 -15.79 -23.47 -34.05
N ARG A 607 -15.45 -24.64 -33.54
CA ARG A 607 -14.75 -24.74 -32.26
C ARG A 607 -13.43 -23.95 -32.28
N GLY A 608 -13.22 -23.18 -31.22
CA GLY A 608 -12.00 -22.39 -31.01
C GLY A 608 -11.93 -21.09 -31.79
N LEU A 609 -13.06 -20.61 -32.32
CA LEU A 609 -13.13 -19.31 -32.97
C LEU A 609 -12.73 -18.17 -32.02
N VAL A 610 -13.27 -18.15 -30.79
CA VAL A 610 -12.96 -17.12 -29.78
C VAL A 610 -11.48 -17.14 -29.38
N SER A 611 -10.92 -18.34 -29.13
CA SER A 611 -9.52 -18.50 -28.71
C SER A 611 -8.55 -18.09 -29.83
N LYS A 612 -8.85 -18.44 -31.08
CA LYS A 612 -8.08 -18.00 -32.26
C LYS A 612 -8.19 -16.50 -32.51
N ALA A 613 -9.38 -15.91 -32.36
CA ALA A 613 -9.57 -14.47 -32.50
C ALA A 613 -8.76 -13.70 -31.44
N ALA A 614 -8.87 -14.10 -30.16
CA ALA A 614 -8.07 -13.55 -29.08
C ALA A 614 -6.56 -13.72 -29.33
N ALA A 615 -6.13 -14.86 -29.89
CA ALA A 615 -4.73 -15.11 -30.22
C ALA A 615 -4.21 -14.15 -31.30
N VAL A 616 -4.98 -13.93 -32.36
CA VAL A 616 -4.65 -12.98 -33.44
C VAL A 616 -4.48 -11.57 -32.86
N LEU A 617 -5.40 -11.11 -32.01
CA LEU A 617 -5.31 -9.80 -31.37
C LEU A 617 -4.05 -9.69 -30.50
N ALA A 618 -3.77 -10.70 -29.66
CA ALA A 618 -2.59 -10.71 -28.81
C ALA A 618 -1.28 -10.70 -29.62
N LEU A 619 -1.19 -11.46 -30.71
CA LEU A 619 0.00 -11.49 -31.59
C LEU A 619 0.27 -10.15 -32.28
N ASN A 620 -0.76 -9.32 -32.45
CA ASN A 620 -0.65 -7.95 -32.96
C ASN A 620 -0.58 -6.90 -31.85
N SER A 621 -0.24 -7.30 -30.62
CA SER A 621 -0.03 -6.39 -29.48
C SER A 621 -1.27 -5.57 -29.12
N LEU A 622 -2.47 -6.12 -29.35
CA LEU A 622 -3.72 -5.55 -28.89
C LEU A 622 -4.09 -6.19 -27.56
N ARG A 623 -4.22 -5.37 -26.51
CA ARG A 623 -4.75 -5.79 -25.21
C ARG A 623 -6.28 -5.84 -25.31
N ILE A 624 -6.86 -6.94 -24.87
CA ILE A 624 -8.31 -7.15 -24.83
C ILE A 624 -8.83 -6.73 -23.45
N HIS A 625 -9.92 -5.96 -23.41
CA HIS A 625 -10.60 -5.51 -22.18
C HIS A 625 -11.95 -6.22 -21.99
N SER A 626 -12.61 -6.62 -23.07
CA SER A 626 -13.82 -7.44 -23.03
C SER A 626 -13.97 -8.23 -24.33
N ALA A 627 -14.70 -9.34 -24.26
CA ALA A 627 -15.09 -10.13 -25.41
C ALA A 627 -16.52 -10.66 -25.24
N SER A 628 -17.42 -10.38 -26.18
CA SER A 628 -18.75 -11.01 -26.25
C SER A 628 -18.82 -11.90 -27.48
N ALA A 629 -19.44 -13.07 -27.36
CA ALA A 629 -19.65 -13.98 -28.48
C ALA A 629 -21.14 -14.23 -28.66
N SER A 630 -21.60 -14.16 -29.90
CA SER A 630 -22.98 -14.51 -30.26
C SER A 630 -22.96 -15.37 -31.50
N THR A 631 -23.90 -16.31 -31.58
CA THR A 631 -24.06 -17.18 -32.75
C THR A 631 -25.44 -16.96 -33.35
N HIS A 632 -25.49 -16.77 -34.67
CA HIS A 632 -26.72 -16.65 -35.43
C HIS A 632 -26.63 -17.51 -36.70
N ASP A 633 -27.56 -18.44 -36.89
CA ASP A 633 -27.63 -19.34 -38.06
C ASP A 633 -26.29 -20.03 -38.44
N GLY A 634 -25.51 -20.45 -37.44
CA GLY A 634 -24.21 -21.10 -37.64
C GLY A 634 -23.08 -20.13 -38.05
N PHE A 635 -23.26 -18.84 -37.78
CA PHE A 635 -22.26 -17.79 -37.95
C PHE A 635 -21.98 -17.16 -36.59
N ALA A 636 -20.72 -17.19 -36.16
CA ALA A 636 -20.30 -16.63 -34.87
C ALA A 636 -19.76 -15.21 -35.07
N ILE A 637 -20.19 -14.31 -34.21
CA ILE A 637 -19.76 -12.91 -34.16
C ILE A 637 -19.15 -12.68 -32.78
N VAL A 638 -17.87 -12.33 -32.77
CA VAL A 638 -17.13 -12.02 -31.56
C VAL A 638 -16.74 -10.55 -31.57
N GLU A 639 -17.21 -9.82 -30.57
CA GLU A 639 -16.94 -8.40 -30.41
C GLU A 639 -15.94 -8.21 -29.28
N PHE A 640 -14.88 -7.46 -29.55
CA PHE A 640 -13.82 -7.16 -28.61
C PHE A 640 -13.71 -5.66 -28.40
N VAL A 641 -13.50 -5.25 -27.15
CA VAL A 641 -12.97 -3.92 -26.86
C VAL A 641 -11.48 -4.06 -26.62
N VAL A 642 -10.65 -3.39 -27.42
CA VAL A 642 -9.18 -3.53 -27.37
C VAL A 642 -8.47 -2.18 -27.30
N SER A 643 -7.20 -2.20 -26.90
CA SER A 643 -6.29 -1.06 -27.04
C SER A 643 -4.90 -1.53 -27.49
N PRO A 644 -4.18 -0.75 -28.31
CA PRO A 644 -2.78 -1.07 -28.65
C PRO A 644 -1.88 -0.98 -27.41
N LEU A 645 -1.01 -1.96 -27.23
CA LEU A 645 0.03 -1.92 -26.18
C LEU A 645 1.15 -0.92 -26.53
N PHE A 646 1.44 -0.78 -27.82
CA PHE A 646 2.41 0.17 -28.36
C PHE A 646 2.13 0.42 -29.84
N GLY A 647 2.46 1.63 -30.31
CA GLY A 647 2.30 2.02 -31.70
C GLY A 647 0.84 2.20 -32.15
N SER A 648 0.66 2.34 -33.46
CA SER A 648 -0.67 2.44 -34.07
C SER A 648 -1.31 1.05 -34.23
N PRO A 649 -2.64 0.94 -34.18
CA PRO A 649 -3.32 -0.33 -34.38
C PRO A 649 -3.09 -0.89 -35.81
N PRO A 650 -3.08 -2.23 -35.98
CA PRO A 650 -2.94 -2.87 -37.28
C PRO A 650 -4.17 -2.59 -38.17
N GLU A 651 -3.98 -2.70 -39.49
CA GLU A 651 -5.10 -2.62 -40.42
C GLU A 651 -6.02 -3.85 -40.29
N ALA A 652 -7.34 -3.63 -40.38
CA ALA A 652 -8.34 -4.69 -40.30
C ALA A 652 -8.10 -5.83 -41.32
N GLY A 653 -7.57 -5.50 -42.50
CA GLY A 653 -7.22 -6.47 -43.54
C GLY A 653 -6.16 -7.49 -43.10
N LEU A 654 -5.16 -7.06 -42.32
CA LEU A 654 -4.12 -7.93 -41.78
C LEU A 654 -4.69 -8.88 -40.73
N LEU A 655 -5.48 -8.35 -39.79
CA LEU A 655 -6.14 -9.17 -38.77
C LEU A 655 -7.06 -10.21 -39.42
N ARG A 656 -7.81 -9.81 -40.46
CA ARG A 656 -8.66 -10.71 -41.24
C ARG A 656 -7.87 -11.84 -41.88
N GLN A 657 -6.74 -11.53 -42.54
CA GLN A 657 -5.91 -12.54 -43.18
C GLN A 657 -5.37 -13.57 -42.18
N GLN A 658 -4.85 -13.09 -41.05
CA GLN A 658 -4.32 -13.97 -39.99
C GLN A 658 -5.43 -14.79 -39.33
N PHE A 659 -6.61 -14.19 -39.11
CA PHE A 659 -7.76 -14.88 -38.56
C PHE A 659 -8.28 -15.97 -39.50
N THR A 660 -8.40 -15.70 -40.80
CA THR A 660 -8.73 -16.72 -41.81
C THR A 660 -7.72 -17.87 -41.79
N GLY A 661 -6.42 -17.57 -41.76
CA GLY A 661 -5.37 -18.60 -41.69
C GLY A 661 -5.42 -19.42 -40.39
N ALA A 662 -5.73 -18.79 -39.26
CA ALA A 662 -5.91 -19.46 -37.98
C ALA A 662 -7.15 -20.37 -37.96
N LEU A 663 -8.26 -19.91 -38.55
CA LEU A 663 -9.49 -20.71 -38.66
C LEU A 663 -9.29 -21.91 -39.59
N GLY A 664 -8.58 -21.74 -40.70
CA GLY A 664 -8.24 -22.81 -41.66
C GLY A 664 -7.13 -23.78 -41.21
N GLY A 665 -6.40 -23.44 -40.15
CA GLY A 665 -5.28 -24.23 -39.64
C GLY A 665 -3.94 -24.01 -40.36
N ASP A 666 -3.89 -23.08 -41.31
CA ASP A 666 -2.67 -22.68 -42.03
C ASP A 666 -1.68 -21.91 -41.13
N VAL A 667 -2.19 -21.26 -40.08
CA VAL A 667 -1.41 -20.50 -39.11
C VAL A 667 -1.72 -20.97 -37.69
N ASP A 668 -0.73 -21.59 -37.04
CA ASP A 668 -0.85 -22.02 -35.64
C ASP A 668 -0.62 -20.84 -34.67
N VAL A 669 -1.63 -19.99 -34.54
CA VAL A 669 -1.58 -18.79 -33.67
C VAL A 669 -1.48 -19.15 -32.19
N LEU A 670 -2.12 -20.24 -31.75
CA LEU A 670 -2.11 -20.68 -30.36
C LEU A 670 -0.76 -21.30 -30.00
N GLY A 671 -0.21 -22.21 -30.82
CA GLY A 671 1.13 -22.76 -30.61
C GLY A 671 2.23 -21.69 -30.68
N THR A 672 2.04 -20.65 -31.50
CA THR A 672 2.96 -19.48 -31.53
C THR A 672 2.93 -18.71 -30.20
N LEU A 673 1.76 -18.53 -29.59
CA LEU A 673 1.62 -17.87 -28.28
C LEU A 673 2.19 -18.74 -27.15
N GLU A 674 1.87 -20.04 -27.12
CA GLU A 674 2.39 -20.99 -26.12
C GLU A 674 3.93 -21.07 -26.16
N LYS A 675 4.51 -21.04 -27.37
CA LYS A 675 5.97 -21.01 -27.54
C LYS A 675 6.56 -19.70 -27.02
N ARG A 676 5.97 -18.54 -27.35
CA ARG A 676 6.44 -17.23 -26.84
C ARG A 676 6.34 -17.14 -25.31
N ASP A 677 5.28 -17.70 -24.73
CA ASP A 677 5.06 -17.77 -23.29
C ASP A 677 6.15 -18.64 -22.62
N SER A 678 6.39 -19.84 -23.16
CA SER A 678 7.44 -20.75 -22.69
C SER A 678 8.85 -20.15 -22.80
N ASP A 679 9.15 -19.45 -23.91
CA ASP A 679 10.43 -18.77 -24.13
C ASP A 679 10.62 -17.59 -23.14
N ALA A 680 9.56 -16.84 -22.83
CA ALA A 680 9.61 -15.75 -21.86
C ALA A 680 9.83 -16.25 -20.41
N VAL A 681 9.17 -17.34 -20.02
CA VAL A 681 9.40 -18.00 -18.73
C VAL A 681 10.83 -18.53 -18.65
N SER A 682 11.33 -19.14 -19.72
CA SER A 682 12.70 -19.67 -19.80
C SER A 682 13.78 -18.57 -19.76
N ALA A 683 13.50 -17.39 -20.32
CA ALA A 683 14.39 -16.23 -20.26
C ALA A 683 14.41 -15.55 -18.88
N ALA A 684 13.30 -15.62 -18.12
CA ALA A 684 13.24 -15.17 -16.72
C ALA A 684 14.02 -16.10 -15.78
N THR A 685 14.13 -17.39 -16.11
CA THR A 685 15.03 -18.35 -15.45
C THR A 685 16.43 -18.31 -16.08
N GLY A 686 17.19 -17.25 -15.83
CA GLY A 686 18.55 -17.09 -16.34
C GLY A 686 19.50 -18.21 -15.89
N ARG A 687 20.45 -18.56 -16.78
CA ARG A 687 21.54 -19.54 -16.56
C ARG A 687 22.30 -19.26 -15.26
N ALA A 688 22.62 -20.31 -14.51
CA ALA A 688 23.46 -20.23 -13.33
C ALA A 688 24.80 -19.54 -13.64
N GLY A 689 24.99 -18.31 -13.13
CA GLY A 689 26.28 -17.61 -13.14
C GLY A 689 26.33 -16.21 -13.75
N GLU A 690 25.27 -15.68 -14.35
CA GLU A 690 25.27 -14.28 -14.85
C GLU A 690 24.60 -13.31 -13.86
N ILE A 691 25.33 -12.24 -13.50
CA ILE A 691 24.82 -11.12 -12.70
C ILE A 691 23.98 -10.24 -13.63
N GLN A 692 22.66 -10.26 -13.42
CA GLN A 692 21.73 -9.36 -14.10
C GLN A 692 21.92 -7.94 -13.55
N VAL A 693 22.49 -7.04 -14.36
CA VAL A 693 22.52 -5.61 -14.06
C VAL A 693 21.16 -5.02 -14.42
N GLY A 694 20.34 -4.82 -13.39
CA GLY A 694 18.99 -4.31 -13.48
C GLY A 694 18.12 -5.06 -12.50
N VAL A 695 17.56 -4.34 -11.52
CA VAL A 695 16.67 -4.89 -10.48
C VAL A 695 15.54 -5.65 -11.18
N PRO A 696 15.45 -6.99 -11.11
CA PRO A 696 14.23 -7.65 -11.50
C PRO A 696 13.21 -7.28 -10.41
N VAL A 697 12.11 -6.65 -10.81
CA VAL A 697 10.90 -6.61 -9.98
C VAL A 697 10.40 -8.06 -9.90
N THR A 698 11.05 -8.88 -9.08
CA THR A 698 10.61 -10.23 -8.76
C THR A 698 9.42 -10.06 -7.83
N ARG A 699 8.26 -9.79 -8.44
CA ARG A 699 6.96 -9.81 -7.75
C ARG A 699 6.78 -11.24 -7.30
N SER A 700 6.68 -11.46 -5.99
CA SER A 700 6.22 -12.74 -5.46
C SER A 700 4.84 -13.01 -6.09
N SER A 701 4.75 -14.03 -6.95
CA SER A 701 3.49 -14.38 -7.63
C SER A 701 2.60 -15.08 -6.63
N ALA A 702 1.45 -14.48 -6.30
CA ALA A 702 0.41 -15.21 -5.60
C ALA A 702 -0.07 -16.37 -6.51
N PRO A 703 -0.34 -17.56 -5.97
CA PRO A 703 -0.84 -18.66 -6.77
C PRO A 703 -2.16 -18.27 -7.46
N PRO A 704 -2.40 -18.77 -8.69
CA PRO A 704 -3.64 -18.50 -9.40
C PRO A 704 -4.85 -19.01 -8.60
N ARG A 705 -5.98 -18.32 -8.69
CA ARG A 705 -7.26 -18.73 -8.08
C ARG A 705 -8.34 -18.85 -9.16
N ILE A 706 -9.18 -19.88 -9.02
CA ILE A 706 -10.36 -20.09 -9.83
C ILE A 706 -11.55 -20.03 -8.86
N LEU A 707 -12.51 -19.16 -9.15
CA LEU A 707 -13.67 -18.91 -8.30
C LEU A 707 -14.94 -19.11 -9.14
N TRP A 708 -15.85 -19.92 -8.66
CA TRP A 708 -17.14 -20.16 -9.31
C TRP A 708 -18.20 -19.23 -8.73
N VAL A 709 -19.01 -18.64 -9.61
CA VAL A 709 -20.12 -17.74 -9.24
C VAL A 709 -21.42 -18.28 -9.82
N ASP A 710 -22.49 -18.23 -9.03
CA ASP A 710 -23.81 -18.68 -9.47
C ASP A 710 -24.35 -17.80 -10.61
N SER A 711 -24.83 -18.44 -11.67
CA SER A 711 -25.51 -17.76 -12.78
C SER A 711 -27.02 -17.64 -12.53
N ALA A 712 -27.64 -16.60 -13.09
CA ALA A 712 -29.10 -16.47 -13.12
C ALA A 712 -29.78 -17.45 -14.10
N SER A 713 -29.01 -18.04 -15.01
CA SER A 713 -29.48 -19.04 -15.98
C SER A 713 -28.98 -20.42 -15.56
N PRO A 714 -29.86 -21.42 -15.35
CA PRO A 714 -29.46 -22.76 -14.92
C PRO A 714 -28.46 -23.47 -15.85
N ASP A 715 -28.44 -23.08 -17.13
CA ASP A 715 -27.60 -23.70 -18.16
C ASP A 715 -26.24 -22.98 -18.35
N GLN A 716 -25.94 -22.00 -17.49
CA GLN A 716 -24.73 -21.19 -17.56
C GLN A 716 -23.93 -21.28 -16.27
N LEU A 717 -22.61 -21.33 -16.39
CA LEU A 717 -21.67 -21.26 -15.28
C LEU A 717 -20.81 -20.01 -15.41
N ILE A 718 -20.56 -19.31 -14.31
CA ILE A 718 -19.65 -18.17 -14.29
C ILE A 718 -18.38 -18.56 -13.53
N VAL A 719 -17.22 -18.37 -14.17
CA VAL A 719 -15.91 -18.65 -13.58
C VAL A 719 -15.04 -17.39 -13.63
N GLU A 720 -14.52 -16.97 -12.48
CA GLU A 720 -13.52 -15.93 -12.33
C GLU A 720 -12.13 -16.57 -12.17
N VAL A 721 -11.20 -16.15 -13.00
CA VAL A 721 -9.79 -16.60 -13.01
C VAL A 721 -8.91 -15.43 -12.59
N ARG A 722 -8.28 -15.54 -11.43
CA ARG A 722 -7.29 -14.58 -10.92
C ARG A 722 -5.88 -15.13 -11.07
N ALA A 723 -5.03 -14.47 -11.85
CA ALA A 723 -3.66 -14.91 -12.11
C ALA A 723 -2.73 -13.74 -12.44
N MET A 724 -1.43 -13.99 -12.62
CA MET A 724 -0.55 -12.97 -13.22
C MET A 724 -0.92 -12.74 -14.68
N ASP A 725 -1.06 -11.47 -15.07
CA ASP A 725 -1.34 -11.09 -16.45
C ASP A 725 -0.11 -11.29 -17.34
N ARG A 726 -0.37 -11.74 -18.57
CA ARG A 726 0.63 -11.97 -19.61
C ARG A 726 0.01 -11.91 -20.99
N LEU A 727 0.81 -11.56 -21.99
CA LEU A 727 0.34 -11.44 -23.36
C LEU A 727 -0.22 -12.78 -23.84
N GLY A 728 -1.48 -12.76 -24.32
CA GLY A 728 -2.15 -13.97 -24.82
C GLY A 728 -2.81 -14.83 -23.75
N LEU A 729 -2.80 -14.43 -22.47
CA LEU A 729 -3.46 -15.16 -21.38
C LEU A 729 -4.92 -15.49 -21.73
N LEU A 730 -5.70 -14.51 -22.20
CA LEU A 730 -7.09 -14.74 -22.61
C LEU A 730 -7.22 -15.83 -23.68
N ALA A 731 -6.35 -15.84 -24.69
CA ALA A 731 -6.40 -16.85 -25.75
C ALA A 731 -6.14 -18.26 -25.20
N LEU A 732 -5.21 -18.37 -24.23
CA LEU A 732 -4.91 -19.64 -23.57
C LEU A 732 -6.05 -20.10 -22.65
N LEU A 733 -6.65 -19.18 -21.87
CA LEU A 733 -7.79 -19.48 -20.99
C LEU A 733 -9.02 -19.90 -21.80
N THR A 734 -9.35 -19.16 -22.85
CA THR A 734 -10.48 -19.51 -23.74
C THR A 734 -10.25 -20.82 -24.49
N SER A 735 -9.01 -21.13 -24.88
CA SER A 735 -8.66 -22.44 -25.44
C SER A 735 -8.76 -23.57 -24.40
N ALA A 736 -8.44 -23.31 -23.13
CA ALA A 736 -8.63 -24.29 -22.06
C ALA A 736 -10.13 -24.58 -21.80
N LEU A 737 -10.97 -23.54 -21.76
CA LEU A 737 -12.43 -23.68 -21.63
C LEU A 737 -13.03 -24.48 -22.80
N GLU A 738 -12.52 -24.24 -24.01
CA GLU A 738 -12.91 -24.98 -25.21
C GLU A 738 -12.53 -26.47 -25.11
N ARG A 739 -11.30 -26.78 -24.67
CA ARG A 739 -10.83 -28.16 -24.47
C ARG A 739 -11.64 -28.90 -23.39
N ALA A 740 -12.11 -28.17 -22.38
CA ALA A 740 -13.02 -28.69 -21.36
C ALA A 740 -14.44 -28.95 -21.86
N GLY A 741 -14.75 -28.58 -23.11
CA GLY A 741 -16.03 -28.87 -23.74
C GLY A 741 -17.12 -27.80 -23.53
N THR A 742 -16.74 -26.61 -23.09
CA THR A 742 -17.66 -25.49 -22.82
C THR A 742 -17.66 -24.47 -23.96
N ASP A 743 -18.81 -23.81 -24.16
CA ASP A 743 -18.96 -22.69 -25.09
C ASP A 743 -18.98 -21.37 -24.33
N ILE A 744 -18.25 -20.37 -24.81
CA ILE A 744 -18.16 -19.05 -24.17
C ILE A 744 -19.33 -18.18 -24.64
N VAL A 745 -20.17 -17.75 -23.71
CA VAL A 745 -21.27 -16.81 -23.96
C VAL A 745 -20.74 -15.38 -23.97
N TRP A 746 -20.01 -15.02 -22.91
CA TRP A 746 -19.30 -13.74 -22.83
C TRP A 746 -18.09 -13.88 -21.90
N ALA A 747 -17.13 -12.98 -22.07
CA ALA A 747 -15.95 -12.87 -21.24
C ALA A 747 -15.62 -11.39 -20.93
N LYS A 748 -15.19 -11.14 -19.69
CA LYS A 748 -14.77 -9.83 -19.21
C LYS A 748 -13.33 -9.92 -18.73
N VAL A 749 -12.47 -9.07 -19.26
CA VAL A 749 -11.02 -9.18 -19.05
C VAL A 749 -10.58 -8.00 -18.20
N ASN A 750 -10.24 -8.27 -16.94
CA ASN A 750 -9.82 -7.21 -16.02
C ASN A 750 -8.32 -7.35 -15.74
N THR A 751 -7.55 -6.31 -15.99
CA THR A 751 -6.12 -6.28 -15.62
C THR A 751 -5.87 -5.22 -14.55
N PHE A 752 -5.38 -5.63 -13.39
CA PHE A 752 -4.94 -4.79 -12.29
C PHE A 752 -3.42 -4.84 -12.17
N GLY A 753 -2.71 -3.84 -12.71
CA GLY A 753 -1.24 -3.83 -12.68
C GLY A 753 -0.62 -5.00 -13.45
N SER A 754 -0.19 -6.06 -12.76
CA SER A 754 0.28 -7.32 -13.38
C SER A 754 -0.55 -8.55 -13.03
N THR A 755 -1.75 -8.36 -12.50
CA THR A 755 -2.67 -9.45 -12.22
C THR A 755 -3.89 -9.31 -13.14
N ALA A 756 -4.32 -10.41 -13.73
CA ALA A 756 -5.58 -10.54 -14.45
C ALA A 756 -6.64 -11.12 -13.50
N ALA A 757 -7.88 -10.67 -13.63
CA ALA A 757 -9.08 -11.16 -12.94
C ALA A 757 -10.20 -11.30 -13.98
N ASP A 758 -10.06 -12.31 -14.83
CA ASP A 758 -10.91 -12.52 -16.00
C ASP A 758 -12.15 -13.32 -15.60
N VAL A 759 -13.33 -12.91 -16.08
CA VAL A 759 -14.60 -13.57 -15.80
C VAL A 759 -15.18 -14.12 -17.09
N PHE A 760 -15.54 -15.40 -17.08
CA PHE A 760 -16.14 -16.09 -18.22
C PHE A 760 -17.52 -16.60 -17.83
N CYS A 761 -18.51 -16.32 -18.66
CA CYS A 761 -19.77 -17.07 -18.64
C CYS A 761 -19.70 -18.14 -19.72
N VAL A 762 -19.86 -19.39 -19.30
CA VAL A 762 -19.78 -20.56 -20.17
C VAL A 762 -21.08 -21.36 -20.12
N ALA A 763 -21.48 -21.92 -21.25
CA ALA A 763 -22.61 -22.84 -21.35
C ALA A 763 -22.11 -24.28 -21.52
N SER A 764 -22.75 -25.23 -20.84
CA SER A 764 -22.46 -26.65 -21.01
C SER A 764 -23.15 -27.17 -22.26
N GLY A 765 -22.39 -27.72 -23.22
CA GLY A 765 -22.94 -28.34 -24.42
C GLY A 765 -23.71 -29.65 -24.19
N GLN A 766 -23.80 -30.13 -22.94
CA GLN A 766 -24.57 -31.32 -22.57
C GLN A 766 -25.63 -30.97 -21.52
N ALA A 767 -26.88 -30.86 -21.97
CA ALA A 767 -28.05 -30.92 -21.11
C ALA A 767 -28.12 -32.33 -20.47
N ALA A 768 -27.54 -32.48 -19.28
CA ALA A 768 -27.74 -33.64 -18.43
C ALA A 768 -28.06 -33.16 -17.02
N GLU A 769 -29.33 -33.29 -16.64
CA GLU A 769 -29.80 -33.14 -15.26
C GLU A 769 -28.89 -33.96 -14.32
N GLY A 770 -28.15 -33.28 -13.43
CA GLY A 770 -27.34 -33.89 -12.37
C GLY A 770 -25.81 -33.87 -12.54
N ALA A 771 -25.24 -33.15 -13.52
CA ALA A 771 -23.81 -33.16 -13.85
C ALA A 771 -22.98 -31.92 -13.39
N ASP A 772 -23.49 -31.11 -12.44
CA ASP A 772 -22.96 -29.76 -12.21
C ASP A 772 -21.55 -29.73 -11.58
N HIS A 773 -21.15 -30.76 -10.80
CA HIS A 773 -19.80 -30.83 -10.24
C HIS A 773 -18.75 -31.36 -11.21
N GLY A 774 -19.08 -32.37 -12.04
CA GLY A 774 -18.11 -32.98 -12.97
C GLY A 774 -17.69 -32.04 -14.12
N ALA A 775 -18.56 -31.12 -14.53
CA ALA A 775 -18.22 -30.09 -15.53
C ALA A 775 -17.29 -29.01 -14.96
N ARG A 776 -17.46 -28.63 -13.69
CA ARG A 776 -16.59 -27.65 -13.00
C ARG A 776 -15.17 -28.19 -12.84
N ASP A 777 -15.04 -29.44 -12.39
CA ASP A 777 -13.73 -30.09 -12.20
C ASP A 777 -12.90 -30.15 -13.49
N GLY A 778 -13.53 -30.50 -14.62
CA GLY A 778 -12.87 -30.56 -15.93
C GLY A 778 -12.43 -29.20 -16.46
N VAL A 779 -13.22 -28.16 -16.21
CA VAL A 779 -12.86 -26.77 -16.51
C VAL A 779 -11.70 -26.30 -15.64
N GLU A 780 -11.79 -26.54 -14.33
CA GLU A 780 -10.77 -26.12 -13.36
C GLU A 780 -9.42 -26.77 -13.66
N GLN A 781 -9.39 -28.07 -13.93
CA GLN A 781 -8.17 -28.78 -14.32
C GLN A 781 -7.54 -28.20 -15.60
N SER A 782 -8.37 -27.86 -16.58
CA SER A 782 -7.90 -27.28 -17.86
C SER A 782 -7.33 -25.87 -17.68
N LEU A 783 -7.96 -25.06 -16.82
CA LEU A 783 -7.50 -23.71 -16.50
C LEU A 783 -6.19 -23.74 -15.68
N LEU A 784 -6.11 -24.59 -14.65
CA LEU A 784 -4.90 -24.74 -13.83
C LEU A 784 -3.68 -25.17 -14.66
N ALA A 785 -3.87 -26.04 -15.67
CA ALA A 785 -2.81 -26.44 -16.58
C ALA A 785 -2.20 -25.26 -17.35
N VAL A 786 -3.02 -24.26 -17.72
CA VAL A 786 -2.55 -23.02 -18.35
C VAL A 786 -1.84 -22.13 -17.34
N LEU A 787 -2.37 -22.05 -16.11
CA LEU A 787 -1.88 -21.13 -15.07
C LEU A 787 -0.63 -21.62 -14.33
N GLY A 788 -0.24 -22.89 -14.49
CA GLY A 788 1.00 -23.46 -13.93
C GLY A 788 0.98 -23.69 -12.41
N GLY A 789 -0.19 -23.73 -11.78
CA GLY A 789 -0.36 -23.94 -10.33
C GLY A 789 -0.66 -25.40 -9.94
N PRO A 790 -0.21 -25.89 -8.77
CA PRO A 790 -0.72 -27.15 -8.21
C PRO A 790 -2.18 -26.98 -7.76
N ALA A 791 -3.00 -28.01 -7.94
CA ALA A 791 -4.39 -28.03 -7.50
C ALA A 791 -4.45 -27.88 -5.97
N VAL A 792 -5.05 -26.79 -5.49
CA VAL A 792 -5.45 -26.64 -4.09
C VAL A 792 -6.96 -26.79 -4.08
N GLU A 793 -7.46 -27.93 -3.60
CA GLU A 793 -8.88 -28.08 -3.28
C GLU A 793 -9.26 -27.03 -2.25
N VAL A 794 -10.15 -26.11 -2.62
CA VAL A 794 -10.79 -25.19 -1.69
C VAL A 794 -12.18 -25.73 -1.40
N LEU A 795 -12.39 -26.19 -0.16
CA LEU A 795 -13.71 -26.40 0.42
C LEU A 795 -14.50 -25.10 0.32
N GLU A 796 -15.72 -25.14 -0.20
CA GLU A 796 -16.68 -24.02 -0.37
C GLU A 796 -16.49 -22.91 0.67
N GLU A 797 -15.73 -21.87 0.31
CA GLU A 797 -15.85 -20.57 0.95
C GLU A 797 -17.06 -19.89 0.31
N PRO A 798 -18.02 -19.36 1.10
CA PRO A 798 -19.19 -18.70 0.54
C PRO A 798 -18.72 -17.54 -0.34
N VAL A 799 -19.26 -17.44 -1.55
CA VAL A 799 -19.03 -16.29 -2.43
C VAL A 799 -19.63 -15.06 -1.76
N GLY A 800 -18.76 -14.34 -1.05
CA GLY A 800 -18.99 -13.14 -0.26
C GLY A 800 -17.73 -12.91 0.57
N ASP A 801 -16.90 -11.95 0.14
CA ASP A 801 -15.51 -11.67 0.57
C ASP A 801 -15.18 -11.84 2.07
#